data_AF-A0A8C8ELG6-F1
#
_entry.id   AF-A0A8C8ELG6-F1
#
_cell.length_a   1.000
_cell.length_b   1.000
_cell.length_c   1.000
_cell.angle_alpha   90.00
_cell.angle_beta   90.00
_cell.angle_gamma   90.00
#
_symmetry.space_group_name_H-M   'P 1'
#
loop_
_entity.id
_entity.type
_entity.pdbx_description
1 polymer ?
#
loop_
_entity_poly.entity_id
_entity_poly.type
_entity_poly.pdbx_seq_one_letter_code
_entity_poly.pdbx_strand_id
1 'polypeptide(L)'
;MDTDRMASPQSSRMASPQSSRMASPQSSRMASPQSSRMASPQSSRMASPQSSRMASPQSSRMASPQSSRMASPQSSRIASRQSSRMASPQSSRMASPQSSRMASPQSSRMASPQSSRHSSSVSSSPMSRMHSLQVDSVQRWMEDLRHMTEVECMCVLQAKAIGVEEDAQGELIVATRDHMARDNLQTLLRRALVVSTELGKMFQRLEKGRWQRVHSTAVRANCHVRSLVHEYSAARNTPSEMQKYEKSLLEKCMELTTITEKCLHTEDEFFLKSMREAINEILTDVSDSFSHMIDMALANEIQILIRKIESSDSVYNIGSDISNLLSLTQDGPQLCRIIAKEGAVVALFKICRQDCFSDLYAHALRAVASICCVEEGINQLEKVDGILCLADILTDENRAESARAEAAAVVAQITSPHHTSTQHLGSFLESMEDIVTALIKLCGSASCGEVFLLASAALANITFFDSMACEILLQLNAIHILLQACKDRQRVDTPYSKDQVVTILANLSVLEQSAPEILQEKGVERLLQLLGEKPSSSSPSEGAACERVQQKAAVTLARLSRDPDIAQTAIQLQAVPRLIELCRSPAERNNSDSVLVACLAALRRLAAGCPDSIEATDHQQLIKPRLVDSFLLCSNMEESFV
;
A
#
# COMPACT_ATOMS: atom_id res chain seq x y z
N MET A 1 -39.09 -54.15 51.33
CA MET A 1 -38.19 -53.43 52.24
C MET A 1 -36.78 -53.64 51.71
N ASP A 2 -36.03 -52.70 51.16
CA ASP A 2 -36.23 -51.37 50.58
C ASP A 2 -34.92 -51.09 49.82
N THR A 3 -35.02 -50.43 48.66
CA THR A 3 -34.10 -49.44 48.02
C THR A 3 -32.57 -49.67 48.06
N ASP A 4 -31.71 -49.35 47.08
CA ASP A 4 -31.70 -48.84 45.70
C ASP A 4 -30.20 -48.97 45.30
N ARG A 5 -29.85 -49.68 44.22
CA ARG A 5 -29.43 -49.20 42.89
C ARG A 5 -28.18 -48.30 42.76
N MET A 6 -27.37 -48.71 41.78
CA MET A 6 -26.07 -48.21 41.31
C MET A 6 -26.02 -46.73 40.88
N ALA A 7 -24.81 -46.15 40.91
CA ALA A 7 -24.42 -45.03 40.05
C ALA A 7 -22.92 -45.08 39.69
N SER A 8 -22.63 -44.93 38.39
CA SER A 8 -21.31 -44.73 37.78
C SER A 8 -21.04 -43.21 37.53
N PRO A 9 -19.99 -42.75 36.83
CA PRO A 9 -19.10 -41.66 37.28
C PRO A 9 -19.32 -40.31 36.58
N GLN A 10 -18.74 -39.21 37.10
CA GLN A 10 -18.65 -37.93 36.36
C GLN A 10 -17.34 -37.14 36.55
N SER A 11 -16.80 -36.77 35.38
CA SER A 11 -16.21 -35.49 34.95
C SER A 11 -14.82 -35.03 35.41
N SER A 12 -13.92 -35.03 34.43
CA SER A 12 -12.76 -34.16 34.23
C SER A 12 -13.12 -32.67 34.28
N ARG A 13 -12.21 -31.85 34.83
CA ARG A 13 -12.32 -30.38 34.86
C ARG A 13 -11.17 -29.79 34.05
N MET A 14 -11.47 -29.32 32.84
CA MET A 14 -10.57 -28.52 32.01
C MET A 14 -10.43 -27.11 32.58
N ALA A 15 -9.20 -26.61 32.67
CA ALA A 15 -8.90 -25.21 32.97
C ALA A 15 -8.84 -24.42 31.65
N SER A 16 -9.67 -23.38 31.55
CA SER A 16 -9.77 -22.47 30.40
C SER A 16 -8.63 -21.43 30.40
N PRO A 17 -8.05 -21.06 29.24
CA PRO A 17 -7.20 -19.88 29.14
C PRO A 17 -8.05 -18.59 29.14
N GLN A 18 -7.75 -17.66 30.04
CA GLN A 18 -8.39 -16.35 30.11
C GLN A 18 -7.97 -15.46 28.92
N SER A 19 -8.95 -14.95 28.17
CA SER A 19 -8.76 -13.88 27.20
C SER A 19 -8.76 -12.52 27.91
N SER A 20 -7.68 -11.77 27.80
CA SER A 20 -7.63 -10.37 28.23
C SER A 20 -8.30 -9.49 27.16
N ARG A 21 -9.59 -9.23 27.41
CA ARG A 21 -10.47 -8.29 26.72
C ARG A 21 -9.92 -6.85 26.84
N MET A 22 -9.41 -6.26 25.77
CA MET A 22 -9.14 -4.82 25.74
C MET A 22 -10.41 -4.05 25.38
N ALA A 23 -10.77 -3.12 26.25
CA ALA A 23 -11.93 -2.24 26.15
C ALA A 23 -11.69 -1.08 25.18
N SER A 24 -12.75 -0.71 24.46
CA SER A 24 -12.87 0.48 23.64
C SER A 24 -12.79 1.77 24.47
N PRO A 25 -12.23 2.88 23.96
CA PRO A 25 -12.57 4.21 24.45
C PRO A 25 -13.63 4.85 23.56
N GLN A 26 -14.85 5.00 24.10
CA GLN A 26 -15.80 6.03 23.66
C GLN A 26 -15.37 7.40 24.19
N SER A 27 -15.64 8.41 23.36
CA SER A 27 -15.67 9.86 23.56
C SER A 27 -15.21 10.45 24.91
N SER A 28 -14.24 11.35 24.85
CA SER A 28 -14.19 12.50 25.76
C SER A 28 -14.04 13.80 24.97
N ARG A 29 -14.92 14.74 25.32
CA ARG A 29 -15.16 16.04 24.72
C ARG A 29 -14.52 17.08 25.65
N MET A 30 -13.48 17.79 25.22
CA MET A 30 -13.00 19.02 25.86
C MET A 30 -12.33 19.91 24.80
N ALA A 31 -12.97 21.02 24.41
CA ALA A 31 -12.95 22.34 25.04
C ALA A 31 -11.72 23.17 24.61
N SER A 32 -11.98 24.11 23.69
CA SER A 32 -11.05 25.13 23.21
C SER A 32 -10.62 26.09 24.33
N PRO A 33 -9.36 26.53 24.39
CA PRO A 33 -9.02 27.76 25.09
C PRO A 33 -9.14 28.94 24.14
N GLN A 34 -10.21 29.73 24.30
CA GLN A 34 -10.21 31.11 23.85
C GLN A 34 -9.31 31.95 24.75
N SER A 35 -8.49 32.77 24.10
CA SER A 35 -7.64 33.81 24.66
C SER A 35 -8.40 34.76 25.59
N SER A 36 -7.98 34.83 26.86
CA SER A 36 -8.29 35.94 27.75
C SER A 36 -7.17 36.99 27.72
N ARG A 37 -7.62 38.24 27.72
CA ARG A 37 -6.89 39.50 27.53
C ARG A 37 -5.93 39.86 28.68
N MET A 38 -4.84 40.52 28.25
CA MET A 38 -4.19 41.75 28.76
C MET A 38 -3.72 41.86 30.22
N ALA A 39 -2.42 42.20 30.35
CA ALA A 39 -1.97 43.31 31.21
C ALA A 39 -0.82 44.07 30.53
N SER A 40 -1.05 45.34 30.22
CA SER A 40 -0.02 46.37 30.04
C SER A 40 -0.62 47.67 30.55
N PRO A 41 0.03 48.40 31.48
CA PRO A 41 -0.37 49.74 31.79
C PRO A 41 0.54 50.71 31.04
N GLN A 42 -0.04 51.61 30.23
CA GLN A 42 0.27 53.03 30.37
C GLN A 42 -0.72 53.91 29.58
N SER A 43 -1.11 54.96 30.27
CA SER A 43 -2.08 56.01 29.94
C SER A 43 -1.73 56.83 28.70
N SER A 44 -2.72 57.26 27.91
CA SER A 44 -3.33 58.61 28.04
C SER A 44 -4.16 59.05 26.81
N ARG A 45 -5.37 59.54 27.12
CA ARG A 45 -6.15 60.64 26.50
C ARG A 45 -6.51 60.68 25.00
N MET A 46 -7.82 60.47 24.79
CA MET A 46 -8.84 61.37 24.21
C MET A 46 -8.89 61.76 22.71
N ALA A 47 -10.10 61.50 22.16
CA ALA A 47 -10.95 62.32 21.27
C ALA A 47 -10.77 62.26 19.73
N SER A 48 -11.54 61.37 19.08
CA SER A 48 -12.77 61.62 18.27
C SER A 48 -13.02 63.00 17.59
N PRO A 49 -13.93 63.12 16.57
CA PRO A 49 -14.54 62.12 15.66
C PRO A 49 -14.93 62.59 14.21
N GLN A 50 -15.58 61.67 13.45
CA GLN A 50 -16.69 61.87 12.48
C GLN A 50 -16.40 62.47 11.07
N SER A 51 -17.06 62.11 9.95
CA SER A 51 -18.24 61.27 9.65
C SER A 51 -18.44 61.08 8.12
N SER A 52 -19.03 59.94 7.70
CA SER A 52 -20.04 59.73 6.60
C SER A 52 -19.70 60.14 5.14
N ARG A 53 -20.21 59.56 4.03
CA ARG A 53 -21.43 58.77 3.74
C ARG A 53 -21.39 58.19 2.29
N MET A 54 -22.04 57.03 2.08
CA MET A 54 -22.69 56.40 0.88
C MET A 54 -22.50 56.91 -0.57
N ALA A 55 -22.37 55.97 -1.54
CA ALA A 55 -23.34 55.69 -2.63
C ALA A 55 -22.86 54.59 -3.63
N SER A 56 -23.76 53.69 -4.03
CA SER A 56 -23.76 52.89 -5.30
C SER A 56 -24.70 53.62 -6.31
N PRO A 57 -24.72 53.41 -7.66
CA PRO A 57 -24.89 52.09 -8.32
C PRO A 57 -24.39 51.91 -9.80
N GLN A 58 -24.57 50.66 -10.29
CA GLN A 58 -24.89 50.20 -11.66
C GLN A 58 -23.89 50.22 -12.87
N SER A 59 -23.59 48.98 -13.30
CA SER A 59 -23.77 48.39 -14.65
C SER A 59 -22.79 48.65 -15.82
N SER A 60 -22.51 47.53 -16.50
CA SER A 60 -22.41 47.33 -17.97
C SER A 60 -21.04 46.99 -18.60
N ARG A 61 -21.02 45.79 -19.19
CA ARG A 61 -20.53 45.37 -20.52
C ARG A 61 -19.03 45.46 -20.90
N MET A 62 -18.55 44.26 -21.28
CA MET A 62 -17.63 43.89 -22.37
C MET A 62 -16.76 44.97 -23.03
N ALA A 63 -15.44 44.74 -23.07
CA ALA A 63 -14.65 44.47 -24.29
C ALA A 63 -13.14 44.50 -23.98
N SER A 64 -12.40 43.57 -24.58
CA SER A 64 -10.93 43.45 -24.70
C SER A 64 -10.28 44.74 -25.27
N PRO A 65 -8.95 45.00 -25.19
CA PRO A 65 -7.94 44.20 -25.94
C PRO A 65 -6.48 44.23 -25.39
N GLN A 66 -5.60 43.70 -26.24
CA GLN A 66 -4.18 43.41 -26.14
C GLN A 66 -3.22 44.56 -25.76
N SER A 67 -2.07 44.12 -25.23
CA SER A 67 -0.69 44.59 -25.41
C SER A 67 -0.32 46.04 -25.07
N SER A 68 0.66 46.21 -24.18
CA SER A 68 1.88 46.96 -24.51
C SER A 68 2.99 46.72 -23.50
N ARG A 69 4.18 46.60 -24.08
CA ARG A 69 5.52 46.40 -23.55
C ARG A 69 6.09 47.74 -23.09
N MET A 70 6.91 47.77 -22.04
CA MET A 70 8.02 48.71 -21.70
C MET A 70 8.22 48.65 -20.17
N ALA A 71 9.38 48.79 -19.54
CA ALA A 71 10.80 48.70 -19.84
C ALA A 71 11.49 48.77 -18.46
N SER A 72 12.65 48.13 -18.31
CA SER A 72 13.48 48.15 -17.09
C SER A 72 13.99 49.56 -16.76
N PRO A 73 14.50 49.77 -15.53
CA PRO A 73 15.97 49.87 -15.46
C PRO A 73 16.60 49.08 -14.30
N GLN A 74 17.87 48.74 -14.55
CA GLN A 74 18.80 47.99 -13.71
C GLN A 74 19.20 48.75 -12.44
N SER A 75 19.53 48.01 -11.38
CA SER A 75 20.75 48.28 -10.60
C SER A 75 21.37 46.97 -10.13
N SER A 76 22.69 46.96 -10.17
CA SER A 76 23.61 45.84 -9.99
C SER A 76 24.17 45.81 -8.57
N ARG A 77 24.30 44.61 -7.97
CA ARG A 77 25.45 44.28 -7.12
C ARG A 77 25.70 42.78 -7.06
N ILE A 78 26.99 42.45 -7.10
CA ILE A 78 27.63 41.16 -7.36
C ILE A 78 28.10 40.50 -6.04
N ALA A 79 28.24 39.16 -6.10
CA ALA A 79 28.95 38.21 -5.22
C ALA A 79 28.17 37.70 -3.99
N SER A 80 28.13 36.40 -3.64
CA SER A 80 28.96 35.24 -4.00
C SER A 80 28.18 33.90 -3.91
N ARG A 81 28.68 32.90 -4.64
CA ARG A 81 28.20 31.50 -4.80
C ARG A 81 28.06 30.70 -3.48
N GLN A 82 27.02 29.87 -3.33
CA GLN A 82 27.05 28.42 -3.55
C GLN A 82 25.68 27.74 -3.28
N SER A 83 25.41 26.74 -4.12
CA SER A 83 24.34 25.74 -4.19
C SER A 83 23.48 25.42 -2.95
N SER A 84 22.14 25.50 -3.11
CA SER A 84 21.24 24.33 -3.07
C SER A 84 19.81 24.78 -3.36
N ARG A 85 19.26 24.34 -4.50
CA ARG A 85 17.92 24.68 -4.97
C ARG A 85 16.93 23.71 -4.33
N MET A 86 16.09 24.22 -3.43
CA MET A 86 14.86 23.54 -3.03
C MET A 86 13.80 23.75 -4.11
N ALA A 87 13.26 22.64 -4.62
CA ALA A 87 11.86 22.49 -5.04
C ALA A 87 11.61 21.02 -5.41
N SER A 88 10.68 20.39 -4.71
CA SER A 88 9.98 19.14 -5.09
C SER A 88 8.51 19.51 -5.34
N PRO A 89 7.62 18.61 -5.83
CA PRO A 89 7.81 17.45 -6.74
C PRO A 89 6.73 17.42 -7.86
N GLN A 90 6.73 16.33 -8.63
CA GLN A 90 5.65 15.71 -9.43
C GLN A 90 5.88 15.66 -10.95
N SER A 91 6.28 14.47 -11.43
CA SER A 91 5.50 13.73 -12.45
C SER A 91 6.07 12.32 -12.65
N SER A 92 5.17 11.35 -12.56
CA SER A 92 5.23 9.95 -13.01
C SER A 92 6.13 9.70 -14.23
N ARG A 93 7.10 8.78 -14.08
CA ARG A 93 7.87 8.22 -15.19
C ARG A 93 7.45 6.76 -15.41
N MET A 94 6.60 6.52 -16.40
CA MET A 94 6.45 5.20 -17.00
C MET A 94 7.67 4.94 -17.88
N ALA A 95 8.32 3.79 -17.66
CA ALA A 95 9.36 3.25 -18.54
C ALA A 95 8.77 2.04 -19.25
N SER A 96 8.66 2.10 -20.58
CA SER A 96 8.45 0.94 -21.43
C SER A 96 9.81 0.48 -21.97
N PRO A 97 10.18 -0.81 -21.89
CA PRO A 97 11.32 -1.32 -22.61
C PRO A 97 10.93 -1.67 -24.07
N GLN A 98 11.78 -1.23 -25.01
CA GLN A 98 11.76 -1.65 -26.40
C GLN A 98 12.33 -3.07 -26.56
N SER A 99 11.77 -3.83 -27.51
CA SER A 99 12.53 -4.74 -28.36
C SER A 99 11.67 -5.26 -29.51
N SER A 100 11.90 -4.75 -30.72
CA SER A 100 11.93 -5.62 -31.90
C SER A 100 12.92 -5.07 -32.92
N ARG A 101 13.72 -6.01 -33.42
CA ARG A 101 14.93 -5.88 -34.21
C ARG A 101 14.56 -6.10 -35.66
N MET A 102 14.84 -5.15 -36.55
CA MET A 102 14.98 -5.42 -37.99
C MET A 102 16.18 -4.65 -38.55
N ALA A 103 16.91 -5.33 -39.42
CA ALA A 103 18.27 -5.00 -39.84
C ALA A 103 18.32 -4.30 -41.22
N SER A 104 19.23 -3.33 -41.33
CA SER A 104 20.14 -3.04 -42.48
C SER A 104 19.57 -2.48 -43.80
N PRO A 105 20.38 -1.86 -44.72
CA PRO A 105 21.76 -1.31 -44.60
C PRO A 105 22.07 0.03 -45.37
N GLN A 106 23.33 0.48 -45.23
CA GLN A 106 24.21 1.22 -46.18
C GLN A 106 24.40 2.76 -46.14
N SER A 107 25.70 3.11 -46.27
CA SER A 107 26.32 4.31 -46.86
C SER A 107 26.87 5.33 -45.85
N SER A 108 28.09 5.85 -45.93
CA SER A 108 29.32 5.51 -46.66
C SER A 108 30.43 6.35 -46.03
N ARG A 109 31.63 5.77 -46.04
CA ARG A 109 32.88 6.32 -45.53
C ARG A 109 33.45 7.27 -46.59
N MET A 110 33.69 8.54 -46.27
CA MET A 110 34.51 9.44 -47.10
C MET A 110 35.78 9.79 -46.33
N ALA A 111 36.87 9.15 -46.74
CA ALA A 111 38.23 9.57 -46.45
C ALA A 111 38.71 10.50 -47.58
N SER A 112 39.66 11.38 -47.26
CA SER A 112 40.39 12.22 -48.21
C SER A 112 41.87 12.29 -47.76
N PRO A 113 42.82 12.49 -48.69
CA PRO A 113 43.73 11.40 -49.03
C PRO A 113 45.20 11.56 -48.59
N GLN A 114 45.91 10.46 -48.81
CA GLN A 114 47.30 10.13 -48.47
C GLN A 114 48.36 11.12 -48.95
N SER A 115 49.47 11.18 -48.21
CA SER A 115 50.80 11.16 -48.84
C SER A 115 51.78 10.32 -48.01
N SER A 116 52.64 9.63 -48.73
CA SER A 116 53.54 8.54 -48.36
C SER A 116 54.89 8.99 -47.81
N ARG A 117 55.52 8.16 -46.96
CA ARG A 117 56.79 7.45 -47.27
C ARG A 117 57.39 6.76 -46.03
N HIS A 118 57.95 5.58 -46.30
CA HIS A 118 58.75 4.73 -45.41
C HIS A 118 60.02 5.43 -44.88
N SER A 119 60.47 5.07 -43.67
CA SER A 119 61.56 4.11 -43.40
C SER A 119 62.41 4.47 -42.15
N SER A 120 62.59 3.46 -41.29
CA SER A 120 63.79 3.12 -40.48
C SER A 120 64.36 4.06 -39.41
N SER A 121 64.31 3.53 -38.17
CA SER A 121 65.43 3.20 -37.27
C SER A 121 65.97 4.23 -36.24
N VAL A 122 66.19 3.64 -35.05
CA VAL A 122 67.15 3.94 -33.96
C VAL A 122 66.86 5.06 -32.94
N SER A 123 66.85 4.60 -31.69
CA SER A 123 66.97 5.23 -30.37
C SER A 123 67.60 6.63 -30.23
N SER A 124 67.00 7.46 -29.36
CA SER A 124 67.65 8.12 -28.20
C SER A 124 66.67 9.05 -27.47
N SER A 125 66.70 9.03 -26.13
CA SER A 125 65.89 9.83 -25.20
C SER A 125 66.30 11.32 -25.15
N PRO A 126 65.81 12.14 -24.20
CA PRO A 126 64.57 12.93 -24.22
C PRO A 126 64.85 14.47 -24.15
N MET A 127 63.80 15.28 -23.93
CA MET A 127 63.79 16.73 -23.70
C MET A 127 64.06 17.65 -24.90
N SER A 128 62.99 18.24 -25.43
CA SER A 128 62.68 19.66 -25.13
C SER A 128 61.52 20.17 -25.98
N ARG A 129 60.75 21.07 -25.35
CA ARG A 129 59.61 21.85 -25.88
C ARG A 129 58.28 21.10 -25.94
N MET A 130 57.72 20.91 -24.75
CA MET A 130 56.29 21.19 -24.56
C MET A 130 56.05 22.64 -25.02
N HIS A 131 55.70 22.82 -26.29
CA HIS A 131 54.91 23.99 -26.65
C HIS A 131 53.59 23.82 -25.93
N SER A 132 53.46 24.57 -24.84
CA SER A 132 52.18 24.92 -24.24
C SER A 132 51.33 25.53 -25.36
N LEU A 133 50.54 24.68 -26.03
CA LEU A 133 49.35 25.13 -26.73
C LEU A 133 48.40 25.56 -25.62
N GLN A 134 48.65 26.75 -25.07
CA GLN A 134 47.65 27.56 -24.39
C GLN A 134 46.57 27.85 -25.43
N VAL A 135 45.70 26.88 -25.67
CA VAL A 135 44.38 27.18 -26.17
C VAL A 135 43.70 27.83 -24.97
N ASP A 136 43.44 29.13 -25.09
CA ASP A 136 42.70 29.88 -24.10
C ASP A 136 41.41 29.10 -23.79
N SER A 137 41.20 28.77 -22.51
CA SER A 137 40.02 27.99 -22.09
C SER A 137 38.73 28.70 -22.46
N VAL A 138 38.77 30.03 -22.57
CA VAL A 138 37.67 30.85 -23.09
C VAL A 138 37.47 30.62 -24.59
N GLN A 139 38.56 30.56 -25.36
CA GLN A 139 38.48 30.31 -26.81
C GLN A 139 37.94 28.91 -27.12
N ARG A 140 38.36 27.89 -26.36
CA ARG A 140 37.84 26.52 -26.53
C ARG A 140 36.37 26.42 -26.13
N TRP A 141 35.98 27.07 -25.03
CA TRP A 141 34.58 27.18 -24.63
C TRP A 141 33.74 27.91 -25.67
N MET A 142 34.26 28.97 -26.31
CA MET A 142 33.57 29.67 -27.42
C MET A 142 33.45 28.82 -28.69
N GLU A 143 34.43 27.97 -29.00
CA GLU A 143 34.37 27.00 -30.10
C GLU A 143 33.30 25.92 -29.86
N ASP A 144 33.20 25.43 -28.62
CA ASP A 144 32.18 24.47 -28.21
C ASP A 144 30.78 25.12 -28.22
N LEU A 145 30.65 26.35 -27.70
CA LEU A 145 29.39 27.12 -27.67
C LEU A 145 28.80 27.34 -29.05
N ARG A 146 29.64 27.43 -30.09
CA ARG A 146 29.20 27.60 -31.48
C ARG A 146 28.30 26.46 -31.96
N HIS A 147 28.45 25.28 -31.37
CA HIS A 147 27.68 24.07 -31.70
C HIS A 147 26.70 23.69 -30.58
N MET A 148 26.78 24.36 -29.42
CA MET A 148 25.82 24.20 -28.34
C MET A 148 24.57 25.03 -28.64
N THR A 149 23.60 24.39 -29.27
CA THR A 149 22.24 24.92 -29.40
C THR A 149 21.31 24.12 -28.50
N GLU A 150 20.44 24.81 -27.75
CA GLU A 150 19.30 24.15 -27.12
C GLU A 150 18.31 23.80 -28.24
N VAL A 151 18.19 22.52 -28.57
CA VAL A 151 17.26 22.05 -29.60
C VAL A 151 15.88 21.98 -28.97
N GLU A 152 14.91 22.74 -29.50
CA GLU A 152 13.50 22.56 -29.13
C GLU A 152 13.05 21.14 -29.51
N CYS A 153 12.16 20.53 -28.72
CA CYS A 153 11.64 19.20 -29.05
C CYS A 153 10.79 19.27 -30.33
N MET A 154 11.37 18.92 -31.48
CA MET A 154 10.72 18.95 -32.80
C MET A 154 9.85 17.71 -33.09
N CYS A 155 9.35 17.02 -32.06
CA CYS A 155 8.49 15.86 -32.25
C CYS A 155 7.15 16.30 -32.84
N VAL A 156 7.02 16.20 -34.16
CA VAL A 156 5.78 16.45 -34.92
C VAL A 156 4.95 15.18 -35.12
N LEU A 157 5.19 14.14 -34.30
CA LEU A 157 4.43 12.90 -34.39
C LEU A 157 2.95 13.18 -34.12
N GLN A 158 2.15 12.90 -35.13
CA GLN A 158 0.69 12.94 -35.02
C GLN A 158 0.20 11.56 -34.61
N ALA A 159 -0.68 11.51 -33.62
CA ALA A 159 -1.42 10.30 -33.28
C ALA A 159 -2.87 10.46 -33.79
N LYS A 160 -3.37 9.47 -34.52
CA LYS A 160 -4.82 9.36 -34.78
C LYS A 160 -5.41 8.52 -33.65
N ALA A 161 -6.31 9.11 -32.85
CA ALA A 161 -7.02 8.35 -31.84
C ALA A 161 -7.87 7.29 -32.52
N ILE A 162 -7.74 6.03 -32.08
CA ILE A 162 -8.56 4.91 -32.55
C ILE A 162 -9.93 4.89 -31.81
N GLY A 163 -10.08 5.76 -30.79
CA GLY A 163 -11.35 5.97 -30.12
C GLY A 163 -12.19 7.02 -30.84
N VAL A 164 -13.40 6.63 -31.24
CA VAL A 164 -14.48 7.49 -31.75
C VAL A 164 -14.40 7.86 -33.24
N GLU A 165 -14.46 6.87 -34.12
CA GLU A 165 -15.23 7.04 -35.37
C GLU A 165 -16.45 6.12 -35.25
N GLU A 166 -17.62 6.69 -34.95
CA GLU A 166 -18.92 6.03 -35.17
C GLU A 166 -19.15 5.93 -36.69
N ASP A 167 -18.36 5.11 -37.37
CA ASP A 167 -18.65 4.78 -38.76
C ASP A 167 -19.76 3.74 -38.78
N ALA A 168 -20.90 4.16 -39.30
CA ALA A 168 -22.16 3.43 -39.42
C ALA A 168 -22.07 2.11 -40.24
N GLN A 169 -20.90 1.69 -40.71
CA GLN A 169 -20.71 0.45 -41.45
C GLN A 169 -19.31 -0.12 -41.20
N GLY A 170 -19.18 -1.09 -40.29
CA GLY A 170 -17.96 -1.90 -40.21
C GLY A 170 -17.89 -2.81 -38.99
N GLU A 171 -17.93 -4.12 -39.21
CA GLU A 171 -17.82 -5.20 -38.22
C GLU A 171 -16.42 -5.34 -37.58
N LEU A 172 -15.82 -4.24 -37.09
CA LEU A 172 -14.61 -4.30 -36.25
C LEU A 172 -14.88 -3.67 -34.87
N ILE A 173 -15.92 -4.18 -34.20
CA ILE A 173 -16.52 -3.65 -32.96
C ILE A 173 -16.21 -4.57 -31.77
N VAL A 174 -14.93 -4.90 -31.54
CA VAL A 174 -14.54 -5.69 -30.36
C VAL A 174 -13.84 -4.80 -29.33
N ALA A 175 -12.82 -4.04 -29.72
CA ALA A 175 -12.07 -3.19 -28.78
C ALA A 175 -12.86 -1.98 -28.24
N THR A 176 -13.79 -1.40 -29.03
CA THR A 176 -14.55 -0.20 -28.65
C THR A 176 -15.59 -0.46 -27.57
N ARG A 177 -16.17 -1.67 -27.51
CA ARG A 177 -17.17 -2.02 -26.47
C ARG A 177 -16.55 -2.33 -25.11
N ASP A 178 -15.26 -2.67 -25.06
CA ASP A 178 -14.56 -3.04 -23.82
C ASP A 178 -14.06 -1.80 -23.07
N HIS A 179 -13.56 -0.78 -23.79
CA HIS A 179 -13.27 0.53 -23.20
C HIS A 179 -14.52 1.22 -22.65
N MET A 180 -15.67 1.08 -23.33
CA MET A 180 -16.93 1.65 -22.88
C MET A 180 -17.34 1.18 -21.48
N ALA A 181 -17.22 -0.11 -21.14
CA ALA A 181 -17.65 -0.62 -19.84
C ALA A 181 -16.78 -0.06 -18.69
N ARG A 182 -15.46 -0.03 -18.89
CA ARG A 182 -14.51 0.58 -17.95
C ARG A 182 -14.77 2.07 -17.78
N ASP A 183 -14.95 2.79 -18.89
CA ASP A 183 -15.18 4.24 -18.88
C ASP A 183 -16.51 4.58 -18.20
N ASN A 184 -17.55 3.77 -18.38
CA ASN A 184 -18.82 3.93 -17.70
C ASN A 184 -18.67 3.74 -16.19
N LEU A 185 -17.96 2.70 -15.75
CA LEU A 185 -17.77 2.43 -14.33
C LEU A 185 -16.89 3.50 -13.64
N GLN A 186 -15.82 3.95 -14.30
CA GLN A 186 -15.01 5.06 -13.79
C GLN A 186 -15.81 6.37 -13.75
N THR A 187 -16.66 6.62 -14.73
CA THR A 187 -17.54 7.80 -14.75
C THR A 187 -18.54 7.74 -13.60
N LEU A 188 -19.17 6.59 -13.38
CA LEU A 188 -20.08 6.36 -12.26
C LEU A 188 -19.37 6.61 -10.91
N LEU A 189 -18.20 6.02 -10.69
CA LEU A 189 -17.41 6.20 -9.46
C LEU A 189 -17.02 7.67 -9.22
N ARG A 190 -16.53 8.36 -10.26
CA ARG A 190 -16.16 9.79 -10.16
C ARG A 190 -17.36 10.65 -9.80
N ARG A 191 -18.52 10.40 -10.39
CA ARG A 191 -19.73 11.17 -10.12
C ARG A 191 -20.33 10.83 -8.75
N ALA A 192 -20.28 9.57 -8.35
CA ALA A 192 -20.65 9.15 -7.01
C ALA A 192 -19.81 9.88 -5.95
N LEU A 193 -18.49 9.99 -6.17
CA LEU A 193 -17.61 10.74 -5.28
C LEU A 193 -18.00 12.22 -5.17
N VAL A 194 -18.39 12.87 -6.27
CA VAL A 194 -18.86 14.27 -6.26
C VAL A 194 -20.10 14.41 -5.39
N VAL A 195 -21.10 13.54 -5.55
CA VAL A 195 -22.34 13.57 -4.76
C VAL A 195 -22.03 13.31 -3.28
N SER A 196 -21.30 12.25 -2.96
CA SER A 196 -20.94 11.90 -1.57
C SER A 196 -20.14 13.02 -0.89
N THR A 197 -19.28 13.71 -1.63
CA THR A 197 -18.55 14.89 -1.14
C THR A 197 -19.48 16.05 -0.82
N GLU A 198 -20.50 16.31 -1.65
CA GLU A 198 -21.49 17.36 -1.39
C GLU A 198 -22.40 17.02 -0.20
N LEU A 199 -22.84 15.76 -0.07
CA LEU A 199 -23.59 15.28 1.10
C LEU A 199 -22.76 15.42 2.39
N GLY A 200 -21.49 15.01 2.36
CA GLY A 200 -20.56 15.18 3.49
C GLY A 200 -20.34 16.65 3.87
N LYS A 201 -20.18 17.55 2.88
CA LYS A 201 -20.11 19.00 3.14
C LYS A 201 -21.40 19.52 3.78
N MET A 202 -22.55 18.93 3.47
CA MET A 202 -23.83 19.35 4.03
C MET A 202 -23.96 18.98 5.49
N PHE A 203 -23.57 17.77 5.90
CA PHE A 203 -23.49 17.38 7.32
C PHE A 203 -22.65 18.38 8.12
N GLN A 204 -21.43 18.68 7.65
CA GLN A 204 -20.55 19.65 8.31
C GLN A 204 -21.14 21.07 8.40
N ARG A 205 -21.94 21.48 7.40
CA ARG A 205 -22.59 22.80 7.37
C ARG A 205 -23.80 22.85 8.30
N LEU A 206 -24.55 21.75 8.39
CA LEU A 206 -25.69 21.58 9.27
C LEU A 206 -25.25 21.61 10.74
N GLU A 207 -24.18 20.90 11.08
CA GLU A 207 -23.60 20.92 12.44
C GLU A 207 -23.17 22.33 12.88
N LYS A 208 -22.65 23.13 11.93
CA LYS A 208 -22.20 24.51 12.14
C LYS A 208 -23.34 25.54 12.06
N GLY A 209 -24.59 25.11 11.87
CA GLY A 209 -25.76 26.01 11.78
C GLY A 209 -25.74 26.97 10.58
N ARG A 210 -25.04 26.63 9.48
CA ARG A 210 -24.88 27.52 8.31
C ARG A 210 -26.02 27.33 7.31
N TRP A 211 -27.25 27.65 7.71
CA TRP A 211 -28.51 27.33 7.00
C TRP A 211 -28.54 27.72 5.51
N GLN A 212 -28.12 28.94 5.15
CA GLN A 212 -28.03 29.34 3.73
C GLN A 212 -27.10 28.43 2.92
N ARG A 213 -25.97 28.04 3.52
CA ARG A 213 -25.03 27.14 2.86
C ARG A 213 -25.57 25.71 2.82
N VAL A 214 -26.31 25.26 3.83
CA VAL A 214 -26.99 23.95 3.83
C VAL A 214 -27.94 23.86 2.63
N HIS A 215 -28.86 24.82 2.47
CA HIS A 215 -29.79 24.83 1.35
C HIS A 215 -29.09 24.86 -0.02
N SER A 216 -28.08 25.74 -0.22
CA SER A 216 -27.31 25.77 -1.47
C SER A 216 -26.56 24.45 -1.78
N THR A 217 -26.30 23.63 -0.75
CA THR A 217 -25.68 22.30 -0.90
C THR A 217 -26.73 21.26 -1.24
N ALA A 218 -27.90 21.31 -0.60
CA ALA A 218 -29.03 20.44 -0.90
C ALA A 218 -29.46 20.57 -2.36
N VAL A 219 -29.59 21.80 -2.87
CA VAL A 219 -29.92 22.06 -4.29
C VAL A 219 -28.87 21.47 -5.23
N ARG A 220 -27.57 21.71 -4.97
CA ARG A 220 -26.48 21.15 -5.80
C ARG A 220 -26.45 19.62 -5.76
N ALA A 221 -26.59 19.02 -4.58
CA ALA A 221 -26.65 17.57 -4.43
C ALA A 221 -27.82 16.99 -5.22
N ASN A 222 -29.01 17.58 -5.12
CA ASN A 222 -30.20 17.18 -5.88
C ASN A 222 -29.98 17.29 -7.40
N CYS A 223 -29.34 18.35 -7.89
CA CYS A 223 -28.97 18.48 -9.31
C CYS A 223 -27.99 17.38 -9.74
N HIS A 224 -26.94 17.11 -8.96
CA HIS A 224 -25.96 16.07 -9.27
C HIS A 224 -26.59 14.67 -9.26
N VAL A 225 -27.42 14.35 -8.28
CA VAL A 225 -28.14 13.07 -8.19
C VAL A 225 -29.07 12.90 -9.39
N ARG A 226 -29.90 13.90 -9.70
CA ARG A 226 -30.83 13.82 -10.84
C ARG A 226 -30.10 13.64 -12.17
N SER A 227 -29.01 14.38 -12.37
CA SER A 227 -28.18 14.25 -13.56
C SER A 227 -27.52 12.88 -13.65
N LEU A 228 -27.09 12.30 -12.52
CA LEU A 228 -26.48 10.97 -12.48
C LEU A 228 -27.49 9.88 -12.81
N VAL A 229 -28.65 9.90 -12.14
CA VAL A 229 -29.74 8.96 -12.39
C VAL A 229 -30.15 9.03 -13.86
N HIS A 230 -30.43 10.22 -14.40
CA HIS A 230 -30.85 10.36 -15.79
C HIS A 230 -29.83 9.77 -16.79
N GLU A 231 -28.54 10.04 -16.62
CA GLU A 231 -27.50 9.54 -17.52
C GLU A 231 -27.37 8.02 -17.43
N TYR A 232 -27.41 7.48 -16.21
CA TYR A 232 -27.35 6.04 -15.98
C TYR A 232 -28.57 5.32 -16.58
N SER A 233 -29.78 5.82 -16.33
CA SER A 233 -31.02 5.25 -16.87
C SER A 233 -31.15 5.42 -18.39
N ALA A 234 -30.58 6.47 -18.98
CA ALA A 234 -30.60 6.68 -20.43
C ALA A 234 -29.62 5.76 -21.18
N ALA A 235 -28.47 5.45 -20.57
CA ALA A 235 -27.44 4.62 -21.19
C ALA A 235 -27.72 3.11 -21.10
N ARG A 236 -28.71 2.69 -20.29
CA ARG A 236 -28.92 1.29 -19.90
C ARG A 236 -30.39 0.92 -19.75
N ASN A 237 -30.73 -0.31 -20.13
CA ASN A 237 -31.98 -0.95 -19.72
C ASN A 237 -31.88 -1.29 -18.22
N THR A 238 -32.12 -0.30 -17.36
CA THR A 238 -32.10 -0.45 -15.90
C THR A 238 -33.13 -1.51 -15.45
N PRO A 239 -32.75 -2.47 -14.58
CA PRO A 239 -33.71 -3.40 -13.99
C PRO A 239 -34.87 -2.67 -13.31
N SER A 240 -36.08 -3.23 -13.36
CA SER A 240 -37.30 -2.61 -12.81
C SER A 240 -37.21 -2.29 -11.31
N GLU A 241 -36.46 -3.09 -10.54
CA GLU A 241 -36.21 -2.83 -9.12
C GLU A 241 -35.35 -1.57 -8.91
N MET A 242 -34.37 -1.32 -9.78
CA MET A 242 -33.51 -0.14 -9.68
C MET A 242 -34.28 1.16 -9.93
N GLN A 243 -35.24 1.13 -10.86
CA GLN A 243 -36.12 2.29 -11.16
C GLN A 243 -36.95 2.74 -9.94
N LYS A 244 -37.35 1.79 -9.06
CA LYS A 244 -38.07 2.12 -7.83
C LYS A 244 -37.17 2.89 -6.85
N TYR A 245 -35.93 2.45 -6.68
CA TYR A 245 -34.95 3.12 -5.84
C TYR A 245 -34.55 4.50 -6.38
N GLU A 246 -34.35 4.61 -7.70
CA GLU A 246 -34.08 5.89 -8.37
C GLU A 246 -35.18 6.91 -8.08
N LYS A 247 -36.45 6.50 -8.26
CA LYS A 247 -37.60 7.38 -7.99
C LYS A 247 -37.65 7.79 -6.52
N SER A 248 -37.51 6.84 -5.59
CA SER A 248 -37.52 7.11 -4.15
C SER A 248 -36.40 8.08 -3.74
N LEU A 249 -35.19 7.89 -4.27
CA LEU A 249 -34.06 8.78 -4.01
C LEU A 249 -34.32 10.21 -4.50
N LEU A 250 -34.90 10.37 -5.70
CA LEU A 250 -35.24 11.68 -6.24
C LEU A 250 -36.31 12.39 -5.40
N GLU A 251 -37.32 11.65 -4.92
CA GLU A 251 -38.35 12.18 -4.01
C GLU A 251 -37.72 12.67 -2.70
N LYS A 252 -36.87 11.86 -2.05
CA LYS A 252 -36.15 12.26 -0.82
C LYS A 252 -35.23 13.47 -1.04
N CYS A 253 -34.56 13.57 -2.18
CA CYS A 253 -33.75 14.75 -2.53
C CYS A 253 -34.59 16.02 -2.68
N MET A 254 -35.80 15.91 -3.23
CA MET A 254 -36.76 17.02 -3.32
C MET A 254 -37.29 17.42 -1.95
N GLU A 255 -37.61 16.45 -1.10
CA GLU A 255 -38.02 16.69 0.29
C GLU A 255 -36.92 17.45 1.05
N LEU A 256 -35.67 16.99 0.96
CA LEU A 256 -34.51 17.64 1.57
C LEU A 256 -34.32 19.09 1.09
N THR A 257 -34.54 19.34 -0.20
CA THR A 257 -34.45 20.70 -0.75
C THR A 257 -35.56 21.59 -0.18
N THR A 258 -36.78 21.06 -0.08
CA THR A 258 -37.97 21.76 0.43
C THR A 258 -37.85 22.10 1.91
N ILE A 259 -37.40 21.16 2.74
CA ILE A 259 -37.25 21.40 4.19
C ILE A 259 -36.12 22.38 4.50
N THR A 260 -35.02 22.35 3.74
CA THR A 260 -33.90 23.29 3.93
C THR A 260 -34.26 24.70 3.48
N GLU A 261 -35.15 24.85 2.50
CA GLU A 261 -35.68 26.15 2.05
C GLU A 261 -36.48 26.85 3.16
N LYS A 262 -37.31 26.10 3.91
CA LYS A 262 -38.09 26.63 5.05
C LYS A 262 -37.22 27.28 6.13
N CYS A 263 -35.94 26.93 6.20
CA CYS A 263 -34.99 27.44 7.18
C CYS A 263 -34.28 28.74 6.74
N LEU A 264 -34.52 29.25 5.53
CA LEU A 264 -33.79 30.42 4.98
C LEU A 264 -34.26 31.77 5.55
N HIS A 265 -35.54 31.86 5.93
CA HIS A 265 -36.21 33.13 6.20
C HIS A 265 -36.67 33.29 7.65
N THR A 266 -36.21 32.43 8.56
CA THR A 266 -36.61 32.45 9.96
C THR A 266 -35.42 32.66 10.88
N GLU A 267 -35.61 33.43 11.95
CA GLU A 267 -34.62 33.67 13.01
C GLU A 267 -34.97 32.92 14.32
N ASP A 268 -36.06 32.13 14.31
CA ASP A 268 -36.49 31.35 15.47
C ASP A 268 -35.51 30.20 15.77
N GLU A 269 -34.72 30.37 16.84
CA GLU A 269 -33.73 29.37 17.27
C GLU A 269 -34.35 28.03 17.69
N PHE A 270 -35.56 28.03 18.27
CA PHE A 270 -36.22 26.79 18.70
C PHE A 270 -36.69 26.00 17.47
N PHE A 271 -37.28 26.68 16.51
CA PHE A 271 -37.65 26.10 15.22
C PHE A 271 -36.42 25.55 14.47
N LEU A 272 -35.33 26.33 14.37
CA LEU A 272 -34.11 25.91 13.68
C LEU A 272 -33.45 24.71 14.36
N LYS A 273 -33.52 24.62 15.69
CA LYS A 273 -33.03 23.45 16.43
C LYS A 273 -33.84 22.19 16.11
N SER A 274 -35.17 22.27 16.10
CA SER A 274 -36.04 21.15 15.70
C SER A 274 -35.80 20.73 14.24
N MET A 275 -35.67 21.71 13.33
CA MET A 275 -35.37 21.46 11.92
C MET A 275 -34.00 20.83 11.69
N ARG A 276 -33.01 21.11 12.54
CA ARG A 276 -31.70 20.47 12.46
C ARG A 276 -31.81 18.95 12.55
N GLU A 277 -32.61 18.45 13.48
CA GLU A 277 -32.79 17.01 13.70
C GLU A 277 -33.52 16.38 12.51
N ALA A 278 -34.62 16.98 12.06
CA ALA A 278 -35.37 16.53 10.89
C ALA A 278 -34.52 16.53 9.59
N ILE A 279 -33.74 17.60 9.35
CA ILE A 279 -32.85 17.68 8.19
C ILE A 279 -31.74 16.63 8.28
N ASN A 280 -31.21 16.36 9.46
CA ASN A 280 -30.18 15.35 9.65
C ASN A 280 -30.70 13.94 9.35
N GLU A 281 -31.92 13.63 9.78
CA GLU A 281 -32.60 12.38 9.46
C GLU A 281 -32.79 12.21 7.95
N ILE A 282 -33.40 13.19 7.28
CA ILE A 282 -33.62 13.14 5.82
C ILE A 282 -32.30 13.08 5.05
N LEU A 283 -31.27 13.82 5.48
CA LEU A 283 -29.95 13.79 4.86
C LEU A 283 -29.27 12.42 5.02
N THR A 284 -29.41 11.78 6.18
CA THR A 284 -28.92 10.41 6.39
C THR A 284 -29.64 9.45 5.45
N ASP A 285 -30.97 9.53 5.38
CA ASP A 285 -31.80 8.75 4.47
C ASP A 285 -31.43 8.92 2.99
N VAL A 286 -31.17 10.16 2.55
CA VAL A 286 -30.69 10.45 1.19
C VAL A 286 -29.31 9.84 0.95
N SER A 287 -28.40 9.94 1.93
CA SER A 287 -27.05 9.41 1.81
C SER A 287 -27.04 7.88 1.73
N ASP A 288 -27.86 7.21 2.53
CA ASP A 288 -28.00 5.75 2.53
C ASP A 288 -28.68 5.26 1.25
N SER A 289 -29.77 5.93 0.84
CA SER A 289 -30.48 5.60 -0.42
C SER A 289 -29.58 5.81 -1.65
N PHE A 290 -28.77 6.87 -1.64
CA PHE A 290 -27.79 7.14 -2.69
C PHE A 290 -26.72 6.07 -2.74
N SER A 291 -26.13 5.73 -1.59
CA SER A 291 -25.08 4.71 -1.50
C SER A 291 -25.59 3.34 -1.98
N HIS A 292 -26.81 2.96 -1.58
CA HIS A 292 -27.44 1.72 -2.03
C HIS A 292 -27.66 1.68 -3.55
N MET A 293 -28.15 2.77 -4.14
CA MET A 293 -28.33 2.87 -5.60
C MET A 293 -27.00 2.76 -6.35
N ILE A 294 -25.94 3.39 -5.85
CA ILE A 294 -24.59 3.28 -6.43
C ILE A 294 -24.06 1.85 -6.31
N ASP A 295 -24.23 1.18 -5.17
CA ASP A 295 -23.83 -0.22 -5.00
C ASP A 295 -24.55 -1.13 -6.01
N MET A 296 -25.85 -0.93 -6.24
CA MET A 296 -26.61 -1.67 -7.26
C MET A 296 -26.13 -1.38 -8.69
N ALA A 297 -25.83 -0.12 -8.99
CA ALA A 297 -25.32 0.30 -10.30
C ALA A 297 -23.95 -0.33 -10.59
N LEU A 298 -23.05 -0.30 -9.60
CA LEU A 298 -21.72 -0.91 -9.68
C LEU A 298 -21.83 -2.44 -9.83
N ALA A 299 -22.70 -3.08 -9.04
CA ALA A 299 -22.94 -4.52 -9.14
C ALA A 299 -23.37 -4.92 -10.56
N ASN A 300 -24.30 -4.18 -11.17
CA ASN A 300 -24.76 -4.46 -12.53
C ASN A 300 -23.63 -4.34 -13.57
N GLU A 301 -22.82 -3.28 -13.50
CA GLU A 301 -21.69 -3.10 -14.44
C GLU A 301 -20.56 -4.14 -14.21
N ILE A 302 -20.27 -4.50 -12.96
CA ILE A 302 -19.33 -5.57 -12.63
C ILE A 302 -19.84 -6.91 -13.16
N GLN A 303 -21.14 -7.19 -13.03
CA GLN A 303 -21.73 -8.42 -13.56
C GLN A 303 -21.63 -8.50 -15.08
N ILE A 304 -21.78 -7.38 -15.80
CA ILE A 304 -21.53 -7.32 -17.24
C ILE A 304 -20.07 -7.66 -17.55
N LEU A 305 -19.11 -7.10 -16.79
CA LEU A 305 -17.69 -7.39 -16.96
C LEU A 305 -17.37 -8.88 -16.71
N ILE A 306 -17.92 -9.47 -15.64
CA ILE A 306 -17.74 -10.89 -15.33
C ILE A 306 -18.30 -11.77 -16.45
N ARG A 307 -19.50 -11.46 -16.97
CA ARG A 307 -20.07 -12.20 -18.12
C ARG A 307 -19.19 -12.14 -19.36
N LYS A 308 -18.49 -11.02 -19.62
CA LYS A 308 -17.53 -10.92 -20.72
C LYS A 308 -16.33 -11.85 -20.51
N ILE A 309 -15.77 -11.88 -19.29
CA ILE A 309 -14.71 -12.81 -18.90
C ILE A 309 -15.14 -14.26 -19.14
N GLU A 310 -16.38 -14.61 -18.80
CA GLU A 310 -16.88 -15.99 -18.90
C GLU A 310 -17.27 -16.45 -20.30
N SER A 311 -17.61 -15.52 -21.20
CA SER A 311 -18.14 -15.81 -22.54
C SER A 311 -17.16 -15.56 -23.68
N SER A 312 -16.05 -14.88 -23.41
CA SER A 312 -15.01 -14.64 -24.41
C SER A 312 -14.10 -15.85 -24.56
N ASP A 313 -13.74 -16.18 -25.80
CA ASP A 313 -12.69 -17.16 -26.12
C ASP A 313 -11.32 -16.51 -26.42
N SER A 314 -11.29 -15.18 -26.52
CA SER A 314 -10.07 -14.41 -26.82
C SER A 314 -9.25 -14.15 -25.56
N VAL A 315 -8.04 -14.71 -25.50
CA VAL A 315 -7.05 -14.47 -24.43
C VAL A 315 -6.83 -12.98 -24.18
N TYR A 316 -6.79 -12.17 -25.25
CA TYR A 316 -6.59 -10.72 -25.15
C TYR A 316 -7.77 -10.03 -24.46
N ASN A 317 -9.01 -10.36 -24.86
CA ASN A 317 -10.21 -9.74 -24.30
C ASN A 317 -10.36 -10.13 -22.81
N ILE A 318 -10.19 -11.43 -22.50
CA ILE A 318 -10.22 -11.92 -21.12
C ILE A 318 -9.15 -11.22 -20.29
N GLY A 319 -7.91 -11.14 -20.78
CA GLY A 319 -6.82 -10.46 -20.08
C GLY A 319 -7.08 -8.97 -19.85
N SER A 320 -7.67 -8.28 -20.83
CA SER A 320 -8.11 -6.89 -20.70
C SER A 320 -9.21 -6.75 -19.63
N ASP A 321 -10.21 -7.62 -19.63
CA ASP A 321 -11.31 -7.56 -18.66
C ASP A 321 -10.87 -7.93 -17.23
N ILE A 322 -9.95 -8.88 -17.08
CA ILE A 322 -9.31 -9.16 -15.78
C ILE A 322 -8.49 -7.95 -15.31
N SER A 323 -7.79 -7.26 -16.22
CA SER A 323 -7.08 -6.01 -15.89
C SER A 323 -8.03 -4.91 -15.42
N ASN A 324 -9.20 -4.82 -16.06
CA ASN A 324 -10.25 -3.91 -15.66
C ASN A 324 -10.71 -4.23 -14.25
N LEU A 325 -11.07 -5.49 -13.99
CA LEU A 325 -11.48 -5.96 -12.68
C LEU A 325 -10.43 -5.70 -11.60
N LEU A 326 -9.15 -6.02 -11.87
CA LEU A 326 -8.04 -5.77 -10.96
C LEU A 326 -7.91 -4.29 -10.61
N SER A 327 -8.05 -3.39 -11.60
CA SER A 327 -7.95 -1.95 -11.30
C SER A 327 -9.06 -1.45 -10.38
N LEU A 328 -10.23 -2.09 -10.37
CA LEU A 328 -11.32 -1.76 -9.45
C LEU A 328 -11.04 -2.21 -8.02
N THR A 329 -10.32 -3.31 -7.84
CA THR A 329 -9.94 -3.76 -6.48
C THR A 329 -9.05 -2.73 -5.76
N GLN A 330 -8.38 -1.85 -6.49
CA GLN A 330 -7.50 -0.81 -5.94
C GLN A 330 -8.27 0.39 -5.37
N ASP A 331 -9.57 0.56 -5.71
CA ASP A 331 -10.39 1.67 -5.22
C ASP A 331 -10.94 1.44 -3.80
N GLY A 332 -10.69 0.25 -3.21
CA GLY A 332 -10.85 -0.01 -1.78
C GLY A 332 -11.80 -1.17 -1.43
N PRO A 333 -11.91 -1.53 -0.14
CA PRO A 333 -12.57 -2.76 0.30
C PRO A 333 -14.06 -2.85 -0.06
N GLN A 334 -14.77 -1.73 -0.13
CA GLN A 334 -16.18 -1.73 -0.54
C GLN A 334 -16.35 -2.28 -1.95
N LEU A 335 -15.48 -1.88 -2.89
CA LEU A 335 -15.57 -2.36 -4.26
C LEU A 335 -15.16 -3.84 -4.35
N CYS A 336 -14.16 -4.27 -3.58
CA CYS A 336 -13.83 -5.69 -3.45
C CYS A 336 -15.02 -6.53 -2.95
N ARG A 337 -15.83 -6.01 -2.01
CA ARG A 337 -17.05 -6.70 -1.54
C ARG A 337 -18.08 -6.87 -2.64
N ILE A 338 -18.32 -5.82 -3.44
CA ILE A 338 -19.27 -5.90 -4.56
C ILE A 338 -18.75 -6.89 -5.60
N ILE A 339 -17.48 -6.75 -6.00
CA ILE A 339 -16.81 -7.65 -6.95
C ILE A 339 -16.91 -9.11 -6.49
N ALA A 340 -16.62 -9.37 -5.22
CA ALA A 340 -16.79 -10.68 -4.64
C ALA A 340 -18.25 -11.13 -4.74
N LYS A 341 -19.23 -10.36 -4.24
CA LYS A 341 -20.65 -10.74 -4.27
C LYS A 341 -21.18 -11.09 -5.66
N GLU A 342 -20.69 -10.42 -6.70
CA GLU A 342 -21.06 -10.68 -8.09
C GLU A 342 -20.44 -11.95 -8.71
N GLY A 343 -19.60 -12.69 -7.97
CA GLY A 343 -19.08 -13.99 -8.44
C GLY A 343 -17.74 -13.91 -9.16
N ALA A 344 -16.99 -12.82 -9.01
CA ALA A 344 -15.74 -12.65 -9.72
C ALA A 344 -14.69 -13.72 -9.40
N VAL A 345 -14.58 -14.14 -8.14
CA VAL A 345 -13.61 -15.18 -7.75
C VAL A 345 -13.93 -16.49 -8.46
N VAL A 346 -15.22 -16.84 -8.54
CA VAL A 346 -15.70 -18.04 -9.27
C VAL A 346 -15.28 -17.99 -10.73
N ALA A 347 -15.55 -16.86 -11.40
CA ALA A 347 -15.21 -16.68 -12.81
C ALA A 347 -13.69 -16.74 -13.05
N LEU A 348 -12.87 -16.13 -12.18
CA LEU A 348 -11.42 -16.14 -12.29
C LEU A 348 -10.84 -17.55 -12.10
N PHE A 349 -11.34 -18.34 -11.14
CA PHE A 349 -10.91 -19.74 -10.99
C PHE A 349 -11.36 -20.63 -12.17
N LYS A 350 -12.48 -20.32 -12.82
CA LYS A 350 -12.87 -20.99 -14.07
C LYS A 350 -11.84 -20.75 -15.17
N ILE A 351 -11.19 -19.58 -15.23
CA ILE A 351 -10.05 -19.32 -16.12
C ILE A 351 -8.84 -20.16 -15.69
N CYS A 352 -8.51 -20.20 -14.40
CA CYS A 352 -7.38 -20.97 -13.85
C CYS A 352 -7.49 -22.51 -14.00
N ARG A 353 -8.65 -23.02 -14.41
CA ARG A 353 -8.88 -24.45 -14.67
C ARG A 353 -8.80 -24.83 -16.15
N GLN A 354 -8.53 -23.86 -17.02
CA GLN A 354 -8.50 -24.07 -18.48
C GLN A 354 -7.10 -23.83 -19.01
N ASP A 355 -6.42 -24.88 -19.45
CA ASP A 355 -5.02 -24.81 -19.88
C ASP A 355 -4.79 -23.88 -21.08
N CYS A 356 -5.81 -23.66 -21.92
CA CYS A 356 -5.78 -22.68 -23.01
C CYS A 356 -5.60 -21.23 -22.53
N PHE A 357 -5.87 -20.96 -21.26
CA PHE A 357 -5.71 -19.66 -20.62
C PHE A 357 -4.56 -19.62 -19.60
N SER A 358 -3.62 -20.58 -19.66
CA SER A 358 -2.47 -20.66 -18.75
C SER A 358 -1.66 -19.37 -18.65
N ASP A 359 -1.51 -18.61 -19.74
CA ASP A 359 -0.84 -17.30 -19.75
C ASP A 359 -1.56 -16.23 -18.90
N LEU A 360 -2.85 -16.43 -18.61
CA LEU A 360 -3.67 -15.51 -17.81
C LEU A 360 -3.70 -15.86 -16.33
N TYR A 361 -3.19 -17.02 -15.90
CA TYR A 361 -3.33 -17.50 -14.52
C TYR A 361 -2.74 -16.52 -13.51
N ALA A 362 -1.51 -16.05 -13.75
CA ALA A 362 -0.87 -15.07 -12.88
C ALA A 362 -1.74 -13.80 -12.73
N HIS A 363 -2.31 -13.33 -13.84
CA HIS A 363 -3.13 -12.13 -13.84
C HIS A 363 -4.48 -12.32 -13.14
N ALA A 364 -5.12 -13.48 -13.36
CA ALA A 364 -6.35 -13.87 -12.68
C ALA A 364 -6.14 -14.03 -11.17
N LEU A 365 -5.08 -14.73 -10.76
CA LEU A 365 -4.75 -14.98 -9.35
C LEU A 365 -4.37 -13.69 -8.63
N ARG A 366 -3.71 -12.74 -9.28
CA ARG A 366 -3.48 -11.40 -8.71
C ARG A 366 -4.79 -10.66 -8.41
N ALA A 367 -5.76 -10.76 -9.31
CA ALA A 367 -7.09 -10.20 -9.08
C ALA A 367 -7.80 -10.92 -7.92
N VAL A 368 -7.73 -12.26 -7.86
CA VAL A 368 -8.24 -13.04 -6.73
C VAL A 368 -7.60 -12.59 -5.41
N ALA A 369 -6.27 -12.48 -5.34
CA ALA A 369 -5.57 -12.04 -4.13
C ALA A 369 -6.06 -10.65 -3.69
N SER A 370 -6.26 -9.74 -4.63
CA SER A 370 -6.79 -8.41 -4.34
C SER A 370 -8.26 -8.43 -3.85
N ILE A 371 -9.09 -9.33 -4.39
CA ILE A 371 -10.50 -9.50 -3.97
C ILE A 371 -10.58 -10.15 -2.58
N CYS A 372 -9.69 -11.09 -2.26
CA CYS A 372 -9.65 -11.80 -0.98
C CYS A 372 -9.18 -10.92 0.20
N CYS A 373 -8.99 -9.60 0.02
CA CYS A 373 -8.83 -8.67 1.13
C CYS A 373 -10.11 -8.49 1.99
N VAL A 374 -11.26 -8.99 1.51
CA VAL A 374 -12.54 -8.99 2.23
C VAL A 374 -13.10 -10.40 2.39
N GLU A 375 -13.88 -10.61 3.45
CA GLU A 375 -14.43 -11.93 3.80
C GLU A 375 -15.30 -12.53 2.70
N GLU A 376 -16.10 -11.72 1.99
CA GLU A 376 -16.92 -12.19 0.88
C GLU A 376 -16.10 -12.80 -0.26
N GLY A 377 -14.88 -12.29 -0.50
CA GLY A 377 -13.96 -12.83 -1.50
C GLY A 377 -13.43 -14.20 -1.08
N ILE A 378 -13.07 -14.34 0.19
CA ILE A 378 -12.59 -15.61 0.76
C ILE A 378 -13.70 -16.67 0.76
N ASN A 379 -14.92 -16.30 1.15
CA ASN A 379 -16.08 -17.19 1.15
C ASN A 379 -16.47 -17.68 -0.25
N GLN A 380 -16.01 -17.02 -1.32
CA GLN A 380 -16.21 -17.52 -2.68
C GLN A 380 -15.27 -18.69 -3.02
N LEU A 381 -14.10 -18.79 -2.39
CA LEU A 381 -13.13 -19.86 -2.69
C LEU A 381 -13.71 -21.24 -2.42
N GLU A 382 -14.46 -21.40 -1.32
CA GLU A 382 -15.14 -22.67 -1.01
C GLU A 382 -16.11 -23.10 -2.11
N LYS A 383 -16.75 -22.15 -2.80
CA LYS A 383 -17.74 -22.46 -3.85
C LYS A 383 -17.11 -23.07 -5.11
N VAL A 384 -15.79 -22.96 -5.26
CA VAL A 384 -15.04 -23.38 -6.45
C VAL A 384 -13.83 -24.24 -6.12
N ASP A 385 -13.81 -24.86 -4.95
CA ASP A 385 -12.66 -25.61 -4.43
C ASP A 385 -11.33 -24.84 -4.67
N GLY A 386 -11.36 -23.53 -4.42
CA GLY A 386 -10.28 -22.63 -4.80
C GLY A 386 -8.95 -23.04 -4.18
N ILE A 387 -8.98 -23.58 -2.96
CA ILE A 387 -7.81 -24.11 -2.25
C ILE A 387 -7.17 -25.28 -2.99
N LEU A 388 -7.97 -26.24 -3.48
CA LEU A 388 -7.47 -27.37 -4.26
C LEU A 388 -6.84 -26.87 -5.57
N CYS A 389 -7.50 -25.93 -6.25
CA CYS A 389 -6.95 -25.34 -7.47
C CYS A 389 -5.63 -24.59 -7.21
N LEU A 390 -5.49 -23.89 -6.08
CA LEU A 390 -4.24 -23.25 -5.68
C LEU A 390 -3.14 -24.29 -5.40
N ALA A 391 -3.48 -25.39 -4.71
CA ALA A 391 -2.55 -26.49 -4.46
C ALA A 391 -2.06 -27.12 -5.77
N ASP A 392 -2.96 -27.41 -6.72
CA ASP A 392 -2.61 -27.93 -8.04
C ASP A 392 -1.65 -27.00 -8.80
N ILE A 393 -1.93 -25.68 -8.79
CA ILE A 393 -1.09 -24.69 -9.47
C ILE A 393 0.29 -24.62 -8.80
N LEU A 394 0.35 -24.62 -7.46
CA LEU A 394 1.59 -24.52 -6.71
C LEU A 394 2.48 -25.76 -6.86
N THR A 395 1.89 -26.95 -6.88
CA THR A 395 2.60 -28.24 -6.92
C THR A 395 3.07 -28.63 -8.32
N ASP A 396 2.43 -28.14 -9.39
CA ASP A 396 2.84 -28.41 -10.77
C ASP A 396 4.07 -27.58 -11.16
N GLU A 397 5.25 -28.20 -11.09
CA GLU A 397 6.54 -27.58 -11.44
C GLU A 397 6.64 -27.15 -12.91
N ASN A 398 5.75 -27.63 -13.80
CA ASN A 398 5.68 -27.18 -15.19
C ASN A 398 4.92 -25.86 -15.35
N ARG A 399 4.19 -25.41 -14.33
CA ARG A 399 3.49 -24.11 -14.38
C ARG A 399 4.49 -22.97 -14.30
N ALA A 400 4.15 -21.91 -15.04
CA ALA A 400 4.91 -20.66 -15.03
C ALA A 400 5.13 -20.18 -13.59
N GLU A 401 6.36 -19.77 -13.28
CA GLU A 401 6.73 -19.29 -11.95
C GLU A 401 5.85 -18.11 -11.52
N SER A 402 5.45 -17.24 -12.46
CA SER A 402 4.52 -16.14 -12.21
C SER A 402 3.15 -16.62 -11.72
N ALA A 403 2.61 -17.72 -12.27
CA ALA A 403 1.34 -18.29 -11.82
C ALA A 403 1.47 -18.88 -10.42
N ARG A 404 2.58 -19.59 -10.14
CA ARG A 404 2.87 -20.13 -8.81
C ARG A 404 3.08 -19.03 -7.75
N ALA A 405 3.75 -17.94 -8.13
CA ALA A 405 3.95 -16.78 -7.26
C ALA A 405 2.63 -16.09 -6.91
N GLU A 406 1.73 -15.92 -7.88
CA GLU A 406 0.41 -15.31 -7.62
C GLU A 406 -0.54 -16.26 -6.89
N ALA A 407 -0.42 -17.58 -7.08
CA ALA A 407 -1.10 -18.56 -6.23
C ALA A 407 -0.62 -18.43 -4.77
N ALA A 408 0.69 -18.26 -4.55
CA ALA A 408 1.24 -17.99 -3.24
C ALA A 408 0.72 -16.65 -2.66
N ALA A 409 0.53 -15.62 -3.48
CA ALA A 409 -0.08 -14.36 -3.06
C ALA A 409 -1.52 -14.55 -2.56
N VAL A 410 -2.32 -15.36 -3.26
CA VAL A 410 -3.68 -15.71 -2.79
C VAL A 410 -3.61 -16.45 -1.45
N VAL A 411 -2.71 -17.44 -1.32
CA VAL A 411 -2.53 -18.18 -0.06
C VAL A 411 -2.11 -17.23 1.08
N ALA A 412 -1.16 -16.33 0.83
CA ALA A 412 -0.75 -15.32 1.80
C ALA A 412 -1.92 -14.43 2.24
N GLN A 413 -2.78 -14.04 1.31
CA GLN A 413 -3.94 -13.20 1.61
C GLN A 413 -4.96 -13.92 2.49
N ILE A 414 -5.37 -15.14 2.13
CA ILE A 414 -6.42 -15.87 2.85
C ILE A 414 -5.97 -16.39 4.21
N THR A 415 -4.66 -16.58 4.40
CA THR A 415 -4.08 -16.99 5.68
C THR A 415 -3.70 -15.80 6.57
N SER A 416 -3.98 -14.57 6.14
CA SER A 416 -3.65 -13.37 6.92
C SER A 416 -4.35 -13.37 8.29
N PRO A 417 -3.64 -13.03 9.39
CA PRO A 417 -4.18 -13.10 10.75
C PRO A 417 -5.29 -12.06 11.04
N HIS A 418 -5.61 -11.18 10.08
CA HIS A 418 -6.65 -10.16 10.21
C HIS A 418 -8.07 -10.68 9.98
N HIS A 419 -8.21 -11.89 9.43
CA HIS A 419 -9.53 -12.47 9.15
C HIS A 419 -10.11 -13.13 10.41
N THR A 420 -11.36 -12.78 10.74
CA THR A 420 -12.05 -13.24 11.96
C THR A 420 -12.68 -14.62 11.81
N SER A 421 -12.93 -15.06 10.58
CA SER A 421 -13.48 -16.38 10.25
C SER A 421 -12.36 -17.25 9.68
N THR A 422 -12.19 -18.47 10.21
CA THR A 422 -11.25 -19.48 9.71
C THR A 422 -11.97 -20.73 9.22
N GLN A 423 -13.30 -20.68 9.14
CA GLN A 423 -14.15 -21.84 8.77
C GLN A 423 -13.82 -22.37 7.37
N HIS A 424 -13.39 -21.48 6.47
CA HIS A 424 -13.01 -21.80 5.09
C HIS A 424 -11.65 -22.48 4.92
N LEU A 425 -10.88 -22.61 6.00
CA LEU A 425 -9.57 -23.26 5.96
C LEU A 425 -9.65 -24.77 6.25
N GLY A 426 -10.86 -25.36 6.35
CA GLY A 426 -11.00 -26.81 6.49
C GLY A 426 -10.31 -27.58 5.35
N SER A 427 -10.59 -27.22 4.10
CA SER A 427 -9.91 -27.77 2.92
C SER A 427 -8.44 -27.37 2.84
N PHE A 428 -8.06 -26.23 3.41
CA PHE A 428 -6.66 -25.82 3.50
C PHE A 428 -5.84 -26.75 4.39
N LEU A 429 -6.40 -27.22 5.51
CA LEU A 429 -5.72 -28.19 6.37
C LEU A 429 -5.47 -29.52 5.63
N GLU A 430 -6.40 -29.95 4.77
CA GLU A 430 -6.27 -31.19 3.99
C GLU A 430 -5.14 -31.13 2.95
N SER A 431 -4.88 -29.95 2.37
CA SER A 431 -3.81 -29.74 1.37
C SER A 431 -2.58 -29.02 1.94
N MET A 432 -2.49 -28.87 3.27
CA MET A 432 -1.45 -28.04 3.89
C MET A 432 -0.04 -28.54 3.57
N GLU A 433 0.19 -29.86 3.65
CA GLU A 433 1.51 -30.45 3.40
C GLU A 433 1.99 -30.17 1.97
N ASP A 434 1.12 -30.35 0.98
CA ASP A 434 1.42 -30.08 -0.43
C ASP A 434 1.70 -28.59 -0.67
N ILE A 435 0.85 -27.71 -0.12
CA ILE A 435 1.00 -26.26 -0.26
C ILE A 435 2.30 -25.78 0.40
N VAL A 436 2.56 -26.18 1.64
CA VAL A 436 3.78 -25.80 2.38
C VAL A 436 5.03 -26.32 1.66
N THR A 437 5.00 -27.56 1.16
CA THR A 437 6.09 -28.15 0.38
C THR A 437 6.37 -27.38 -0.89
N ALA A 438 5.33 -27.04 -1.66
CA ALA A 438 5.46 -26.26 -2.88
C ALA A 438 5.99 -24.84 -2.60
N LEU A 439 5.50 -24.17 -1.55
CA LEU A 439 5.92 -22.82 -1.19
C LEU A 439 7.38 -22.74 -0.74
N ILE A 440 7.87 -23.71 0.05
CA ILE A 440 9.28 -23.69 0.47
C ILE A 440 10.22 -24.02 -0.70
N LYS A 441 9.83 -24.93 -1.60
CA LYS A 441 10.54 -25.16 -2.87
C LYS A 441 10.57 -23.89 -3.73
N LEU A 442 9.46 -23.16 -3.80
CA LEU A 442 9.37 -21.89 -4.54
C LEU A 442 10.31 -20.84 -3.91
N CYS A 443 10.40 -20.74 -2.59
CA CYS A 443 11.39 -19.89 -1.92
C CYS A 443 12.83 -20.25 -2.31
N GLY A 444 13.15 -21.56 -2.40
CA GLY A 444 14.48 -22.05 -2.76
C GLY A 444 14.86 -21.84 -4.23
N SER A 445 13.87 -21.77 -5.12
CA SER A 445 14.08 -21.65 -6.57
C SER A 445 13.73 -20.27 -7.15
N ALA A 446 13.21 -19.34 -6.33
CA ALA A 446 12.74 -18.02 -6.76
C ALA A 446 13.75 -17.29 -7.66
N SER A 447 13.29 -16.84 -8.83
CA SER A 447 14.09 -16.07 -9.78
C SER A 447 14.31 -14.62 -9.37
N CYS A 448 13.43 -14.07 -8.53
CA CYS A 448 13.51 -12.70 -8.03
C CYS A 448 12.89 -12.54 -6.64
N GLY A 449 13.15 -11.39 -6.02
CA GLY A 449 12.68 -11.07 -4.67
C GLY A 449 11.16 -10.94 -4.53
N GLU A 450 10.44 -10.63 -5.60
CA GLU A 450 8.97 -10.60 -5.59
C GLU A 450 8.38 -12.00 -5.41
N VAL A 451 8.85 -12.98 -6.20
CA VAL A 451 8.44 -14.39 -6.07
C VAL A 451 8.77 -14.92 -4.67
N PHE A 452 9.98 -14.63 -4.18
CA PHE A 452 10.39 -15.01 -2.84
C PHE A 452 9.48 -14.39 -1.77
N LEU A 453 9.17 -13.09 -1.89
CA LEU A 453 8.35 -12.37 -0.94
C LEU A 453 6.94 -12.96 -0.84
N LEU A 454 6.30 -13.26 -1.98
CA LEU A 454 4.96 -13.83 -2.01
C LEU A 454 4.93 -15.24 -1.39
N ALA A 455 5.89 -16.10 -1.74
CA ALA A 455 6.00 -17.45 -1.20
C ALA A 455 6.30 -17.45 0.31
N SER A 456 7.25 -16.61 0.75
CA SER A 456 7.63 -16.52 2.15
C SER A 456 6.56 -15.84 3.01
N ALA A 457 5.79 -14.88 2.48
CA ALA A 457 4.66 -14.30 3.17
C ALA A 457 3.55 -15.32 3.43
N ALA A 458 3.26 -16.19 2.45
CA ALA A 458 2.35 -17.30 2.65
C ALA A 458 2.82 -18.23 3.78
N LEU A 459 4.09 -18.68 3.75
CA LEU A 459 4.65 -19.53 4.80
C LEU A 459 4.64 -18.87 6.18
N ALA A 460 4.95 -17.57 6.27
CA ALA A 460 4.93 -16.83 7.53
C ALA A 460 3.53 -16.82 8.17
N ASN A 461 2.49 -16.64 7.35
CA ASN A 461 1.10 -16.67 7.82
C ASN A 461 0.64 -18.09 8.19
N ILE A 462 0.98 -19.10 7.38
CA ILE A 462 0.61 -20.50 7.65
C ILE A 462 1.26 -21.00 8.96
N THR A 463 2.54 -20.70 9.18
CA THR A 463 3.25 -21.09 10.42
C THR A 463 2.76 -20.36 11.67
N PHE A 464 2.10 -19.21 11.52
CA PHE A 464 1.40 -18.55 12.61
C PHE A 464 0.03 -19.20 12.88
N PHE A 465 -0.62 -19.68 11.82
CA PHE A 465 -1.95 -20.29 11.88
C PHE A 465 -1.95 -21.68 12.50
N ASP A 466 -1.00 -22.56 12.12
CA ASP A 466 -0.97 -23.95 12.56
C ASP A 466 0.46 -24.43 12.89
N SER A 467 0.64 -25.06 14.06
CA SER A 467 1.93 -25.59 14.50
C SER A 467 2.40 -26.78 13.66
N MET A 468 1.50 -27.55 13.05
CA MET A 468 1.85 -28.65 12.15
C MET A 468 2.66 -28.16 10.95
N ALA A 469 2.37 -26.94 10.46
CA ALA A 469 3.15 -26.35 9.38
C ALA A 469 4.62 -26.11 9.77
N CYS A 470 4.89 -25.79 11.03
CA CYS A 470 6.26 -25.66 11.54
C CYS A 470 6.99 -27.01 11.52
N GLU A 471 6.32 -28.09 11.91
CA GLU A 471 6.89 -29.45 11.89
C GLU A 471 7.20 -29.90 10.45
N ILE A 472 6.27 -29.67 9.51
CA ILE A 472 6.46 -29.95 8.08
C ILE A 472 7.66 -29.17 7.54
N LEU A 473 7.76 -27.87 7.83
CA LEU A 473 8.88 -27.04 7.36
C LEU A 473 10.24 -27.51 7.90
N LEU A 474 10.33 -27.97 9.15
CA LEU A 474 11.58 -28.54 9.66
C LEU A 474 11.96 -29.82 8.91
N GLN A 475 11.00 -30.72 8.65
CA GLN A 475 11.26 -31.94 7.87
C GLN A 475 11.74 -31.63 6.45
N LEU A 476 11.33 -30.50 5.88
CA LEU A 476 11.72 -30.02 4.56
C LEU A 476 13.01 -29.19 4.53
N ASN A 477 13.77 -29.14 5.63
CA ASN A 477 14.99 -28.32 5.77
C ASN A 477 14.76 -26.83 5.46
N ALA A 478 13.61 -26.27 5.88
CA ALA A 478 13.25 -24.89 5.56
C ALA A 478 14.27 -23.87 6.10
N ILE A 479 14.89 -24.14 7.26
CA ILE A 479 15.92 -23.26 7.84
C ILE A 479 17.10 -23.11 6.88
N HIS A 480 17.60 -24.21 6.33
CA HIS A 480 18.63 -24.20 5.31
C HIS A 480 18.20 -23.38 4.09
N ILE A 481 17.03 -23.69 3.51
CA ILE A 481 16.55 -23.03 2.29
C ILE A 481 16.43 -21.51 2.48
N LEU A 482 15.84 -21.06 3.58
CA LEU A 482 15.64 -19.63 3.88
C LEU A 482 16.94 -18.89 4.16
N LEU A 483 17.87 -19.52 4.89
CA LEU A 483 19.17 -18.92 5.19
C LEU A 483 20.12 -18.92 3.98
N GLN A 484 20.01 -19.90 3.08
CA GLN A 484 20.70 -19.84 1.79
C GLN A 484 20.12 -18.75 0.89
N ALA A 485 18.79 -18.60 0.82
CA ALA A 485 18.15 -17.52 0.07
C ALA A 485 18.59 -16.13 0.57
N CYS A 486 18.81 -15.98 1.89
CA CYS A 486 19.37 -14.77 2.50
C CYS A 486 20.76 -14.36 1.98
N LYS A 487 21.52 -15.27 1.37
CA LYS A 487 22.84 -14.97 0.78
C LYS A 487 22.72 -14.40 -0.63
N ASP A 488 21.58 -14.60 -1.29
CA ASP A 488 21.29 -14.08 -2.62
C ASP A 488 20.53 -12.75 -2.55
N ARG A 489 21.21 -11.66 -2.90
CA ARG A 489 20.61 -10.32 -2.93
C ARG A 489 19.55 -10.13 -4.02
N GLN A 490 19.44 -11.03 -5.01
CA GLN A 490 18.33 -10.98 -5.96
C GLN A 490 17.03 -11.50 -5.34
N ARG A 491 17.11 -12.30 -4.27
CA ARG A 491 15.96 -12.88 -3.56
C ARG A 491 15.63 -12.14 -2.27
N VAL A 492 16.63 -11.88 -1.44
CA VAL A 492 16.43 -11.30 -0.10
C VAL A 492 17.34 -10.09 0.11
N ASP A 493 16.82 -8.91 -0.24
CA ASP A 493 17.52 -7.63 -0.07
C ASP A 493 16.65 -6.54 0.58
N THR A 494 15.32 -6.66 0.49
CA THR A 494 14.39 -5.68 1.05
C THR A 494 14.04 -6.00 2.51
N PRO A 495 13.73 -4.99 3.35
CA PRO A 495 13.23 -5.21 4.70
C PRO A 495 11.98 -6.11 4.75
N TYR A 496 11.13 -6.06 3.72
CA TYR A 496 9.94 -6.90 3.61
C TYR A 496 10.29 -8.39 3.46
N SER A 497 11.24 -8.72 2.58
CA SER A 497 11.70 -10.11 2.39
C SER A 497 12.41 -10.66 3.63
N LYS A 498 13.22 -9.81 4.29
CA LYS A 498 13.89 -10.14 5.55
C LYS A 498 12.88 -10.35 6.68
N ASP A 499 11.82 -9.54 6.74
CA ASP A 499 10.71 -9.66 7.71
C ASP A 499 10.04 -11.03 7.58
N GLN A 500 9.75 -11.49 6.36
CA GLN A 500 9.16 -12.82 6.16
C GLN A 500 10.08 -13.94 6.65
N VAL A 501 11.37 -13.91 6.26
CA VAL A 501 12.34 -14.92 6.71
C VAL A 501 12.42 -14.99 8.22
N VAL A 502 12.62 -13.84 8.88
CA VAL A 502 12.77 -13.83 10.34
C VAL A 502 11.46 -14.19 11.05
N THR A 503 10.31 -13.93 10.44
CA THR A 503 9.00 -14.38 10.96
C THR A 503 8.92 -15.89 10.96
N ILE A 504 9.26 -16.54 9.84
CA ILE A 504 9.24 -18.01 9.76
C ILE A 504 10.23 -18.59 10.77
N LEU A 505 11.46 -18.06 10.86
CA LEU A 505 12.44 -18.50 11.86
C LEU A 505 11.95 -18.29 13.30
N ALA A 506 11.24 -17.18 13.58
CA ALA A 506 10.66 -16.94 14.90
C ALA A 506 9.58 -17.97 15.25
N ASN A 507 8.75 -18.36 14.29
CA ASN A 507 7.71 -19.37 14.47
C ASN A 507 8.34 -20.77 14.66
N LEU A 508 9.35 -21.12 13.84
CA LEU A 508 10.09 -22.38 13.96
C LEU A 508 10.88 -22.48 15.27
N SER A 509 11.36 -21.37 15.84
CA SER A 509 12.15 -21.35 17.09
C SER A 509 11.38 -21.82 18.34
N VAL A 510 10.07 -22.08 18.22
CA VAL A 510 9.27 -22.71 19.27
C VAL A 510 9.60 -24.20 19.39
N LEU A 511 10.05 -24.83 18.29
CA LEU A 511 10.43 -26.24 18.23
C LEU A 511 11.91 -26.40 18.61
N GLU A 512 12.20 -27.30 19.56
CA GLU A 512 13.57 -27.53 20.06
C GLU A 512 14.52 -28.04 18.97
N GLN A 513 13.98 -28.75 17.97
CA GLN A 513 14.72 -29.30 16.83
C GLN A 513 15.29 -28.21 15.91
N SER A 514 14.81 -26.96 16.01
CA SER A 514 15.30 -25.85 15.17
C SER A 514 16.71 -25.39 15.53
N ALA A 515 17.12 -25.50 16.80
CA ALA A 515 18.41 -25.00 17.28
C ALA A 515 19.64 -25.62 16.57
N PRO A 516 19.78 -26.95 16.41
CA PRO A 516 20.92 -27.55 15.73
C PRO A 516 21.02 -27.13 14.25
N GLU A 517 19.89 -27.03 13.54
CA GLU A 517 19.87 -26.56 12.15
C GLU A 517 20.29 -25.08 12.03
N ILE A 518 19.84 -24.23 12.97
CA ILE A 518 20.27 -22.83 13.05
C ILE A 518 21.78 -22.73 13.26
N LEU A 519 22.37 -23.55 14.13
CA LEU A 519 23.82 -23.57 14.35
C LEU A 519 24.57 -23.99 13.07
N GLN A 520 24.12 -25.08 12.46
CA GLN A 520 24.72 -25.62 11.23
C GLN A 520 24.74 -24.60 10.09
N GLU A 521 23.66 -23.83 9.93
CA GLU A 521 23.50 -22.86 8.85
C GLU A 521 24.00 -21.44 9.20
N LYS A 522 24.69 -21.28 10.34
CA LYS A 522 25.16 -19.97 10.84
C LYS A 522 24.01 -18.97 11.03
N GLY A 523 22.83 -19.45 11.37
CA GLY A 523 21.64 -18.62 11.53
C GLY A 523 21.79 -17.58 12.65
N VAL A 524 22.61 -17.83 13.68
CA VAL A 524 22.92 -16.83 14.72
C VAL A 524 23.63 -15.60 14.13
N GLU A 525 24.63 -15.79 13.26
CA GLU A 525 25.29 -14.69 12.53
C GLU A 525 24.25 -13.89 11.73
N ARG A 526 23.32 -14.58 11.08
CA ARG A 526 22.27 -13.95 10.28
C ARG A 526 21.27 -13.17 11.14
N LEU A 527 20.85 -13.69 12.28
CA LEU A 527 19.98 -12.99 13.23
C LEU A 527 20.63 -11.69 13.74
N LEU A 528 21.94 -11.72 14.02
CA LEU A 528 22.67 -10.51 14.42
C LEU A 528 22.76 -9.47 13.31
N GLN A 529 22.92 -9.89 12.05
CA GLN A 529 22.82 -8.97 10.90
C GLN A 529 21.44 -8.33 10.82
N LEU A 530 20.37 -9.09 11.05
CA LEU A 530 18.98 -8.60 11.03
C LEU A 530 18.66 -7.64 12.18
N LEU A 531 19.31 -7.79 13.35
CA LEU A 531 19.27 -6.79 14.42
C LEU A 531 19.88 -5.43 14.01
N GLY A 532 20.68 -5.40 12.95
CA GLY A 532 21.25 -4.20 12.35
C GLY A 532 20.38 -3.53 11.29
N GLU A 533 19.17 -4.03 11.01
CA GLU A 533 18.36 -3.54 9.90
C GLU A 533 17.87 -2.10 10.11
N LYS A 534 18.14 -1.24 9.12
CA LYS A 534 17.76 0.18 9.12
C LYS A 534 17.06 0.54 7.81
N PRO A 535 16.11 1.49 7.83
CA PRO A 535 15.42 1.93 6.62
C PRO A 535 16.41 2.64 5.68
N SER A 536 16.36 2.30 4.41
CA SER A 536 17.16 2.95 3.36
C SER A 536 16.47 4.18 2.77
N SER A 537 15.15 4.25 2.87
CA SER A 537 14.36 5.42 2.48
C SER A 537 13.58 6.02 3.66
N SER A 538 13.05 7.24 3.48
CA SER A 538 12.16 7.88 4.45
C SER A 538 10.72 7.35 4.41
N SER A 539 10.48 6.18 3.81
CA SER A 539 9.15 5.58 3.74
C SER A 539 8.72 5.05 5.11
N PRO A 540 7.57 5.50 5.66
CA PRO A 540 7.06 4.98 6.93
C PRO A 540 6.82 3.46 6.89
N SER A 541 6.41 2.92 5.74
CA SER A 541 6.17 1.47 5.59
C SER A 541 7.46 0.65 5.60
N GLU A 542 8.57 1.22 5.13
CA GLU A 542 9.87 0.58 5.18
C GLU A 542 10.42 0.61 6.60
N GLY A 543 10.32 1.76 7.28
CA GLY A 543 10.68 1.89 8.70
C GLY A 543 9.97 0.85 9.57
N ALA A 544 8.65 0.72 9.42
CA ALA A 544 7.86 -0.28 10.14
C ALA A 544 8.29 -1.72 9.80
N ALA A 545 8.79 -2.00 8.58
CA ALA A 545 9.32 -3.31 8.24
C ALA A 545 10.66 -3.58 8.92
N CYS A 546 11.58 -2.60 8.94
CA CYS A 546 12.86 -2.71 9.66
C CYS A 546 12.64 -2.92 11.17
N GLU A 547 11.67 -2.24 11.77
CA GLU A 547 11.28 -2.45 13.17
C GLU A 547 10.86 -3.90 13.42
N ARG A 548 9.98 -4.45 12.56
CA ARG A 548 9.56 -5.86 12.69
C ARG A 548 10.72 -6.83 12.49
N VAL A 549 11.65 -6.54 11.58
CA VAL A 549 12.86 -7.36 11.38
C VAL A 549 13.70 -7.40 12.65
N GLN A 550 14.03 -6.25 13.24
CA GLN A 550 14.81 -6.18 14.47
C GLN A 550 14.08 -6.86 15.64
N GLN A 551 12.78 -6.57 15.80
CA GLN A 551 11.97 -7.13 16.87
C GLN A 551 11.95 -8.66 16.79
N LYS A 552 11.62 -9.21 15.62
CA LYS A 552 11.54 -10.66 15.42
C LYS A 552 12.91 -11.32 15.53
N ALA A 553 13.98 -10.70 15.04
CA ALA A 553 15.34 -11.21 15.22
C ALA A 553 15.71 -11.33 16.71
N ALA A 554 15.38 -10.32 17.52
CA ALA A 554 15.60 -10.34 18.97
C ALA A 554 14.76 -11.42 19.66
N VAL A 555 13.47 -11.55 19.28
CA VAL A 555 12.58 -12.60 19.82
C VAL A 555 13.09 -14.00 19.47
N THR A 556 13.49 -14.23 18.22
CA THR A 556 14.04 -15.52 17.76
C THR A 556 15.32 -15.85 18.51
N LEU A 557 16.24 -14.89 18.64
CA LEU A 557 17.46 -15.07 19.42
C LEU A 557 17.14 -15.41 20.89
N ALA A 558 16.18 -14.71 21.51
CA ALA A 558 15.77 -14.97 22.89
C ALA A 558 15.14 -16.36 23.08
N ARG A 559 14.43 -16.90 22.09
CA ARG A 559 13.84 -18.25 22.15
C ARG A 559 14.91 -19.32 21.98
N LEU A 560 15.75 -19.18 20.96
CA LEU A 560 16.81 -20.13 20.65
C LEU A 560 17.90 -20.17 21.73
N SER A 561 18.18 -19.05 22.41
CA SER A 561 19.18 -18.99 23.49
C SER A 561 18.78 -19.75 24.77
N ARG A 562 17.71 -20.54 24.75
CA ARG A 562 17.47 -21.60 25.74
C ARG A 562 18.42 -22.78 25.53
N ASP A 563 18.82 -23.01 24.27
CA ASP A 563 19.86 -23.94 23.91
C ASP A 563 21.24 -23.35 24.28
N PRO A 564 22.08 -24.09 25.02
CA PRO A 564 23.36 -23.57 25.51
C PRO A 564 24.37 -23.32 24.38
N ASP A 565 24.34 -24.11 23.31
CA ASP A 565 25.28 -23.97 22.19
C ASP A 565 24.93 -22.73 21.36
N ILE A 566 23.63 -22.45 21.16
CA ILE A 566 23.17 -21.19 20.57
C ILE A 566 23.60 -20.00 21.45
N ALA A 567 23.35 -20.06 22.75
CA ALA A 567 23.67 -18.95 23.66
C ALA A 567 25.17 -18.65 23.65
N GLN A 568 26.01 -19.69 23.72
CA GLN A 568 27.46 -19.57 23.65
C GLN A 568 27.92 -18.97 22.31
N THR A 569 27.36 -19.46 21.20
CA THR A 569 27.67 -18.95 19.85
C THR A 569 27.26 -17.48 19.71
N ALA A 570 26.10 -17.09 20.22
CA ALA A 570 25.63 -15.70 20.19
C ALA A 570 26.57 -14.77 20.96
N ILE A 571 27.06 -15.20 22.12
CA ILE A 571 28.02 -14.43 22.93
C ILE A 571 29.35 -14.29 22.18
N GLN A 572 29.87 -15.37 21.59
CA GLN A 572 31.09 -15.34 20.78
C GLN A 572 30.97 -14.35 19.62
N LEU A 573 29.79 -14.27 19.00
CA LEU A 573 29.47 -13.36 17.90
C LEU A 573 29.09 -11.93 18.34
N GLN A 574 29.34 -11.56 19.61
CA GLN A 574 29.10 -10.21 20.13
C GLN A 574 27.61 -9.79 20.15
N ALA A 575 26.69 -10.74 20.38
CA ALA A 575 25.27 -10.44 20.53
C ALA A 575 24.96 -9.50 21.70
N VAL A 576 25.64 -9.70 22.84
CA VAL A 576 25.40 -8.96 24.09
C VAL A 576 25.65 -7.45 23.92
N PRO A 577 26.82 -6.99 23.44
CA PRO A 577 27.05 -5.57 23.18
C PRO A 577 26.03 -4.96 22.22
N ARG A 578 25.68 -5.68 21.14
CA ARG A 578 24.71 -5.18 20.15
C ARG A 578 23.30 -5.03 20.74
N LEU A 579 22.86 -5.96 21.57
CA LEU A 579 21.58 -5.87 22.27
C LEU A 579 21.55 -4.71 23.28
N ILE A 580 22.66 -4.46 23.98
CA ILE A 580 22.79 -3.32 24.90
C ILE A 580 22.72 -2.00 24.14
N GLU A 581 23.40 -1.90 23.00
CA GLU A 581 23.35 -0.73 22.12
C GLU A 581 21.91 -0.43 21.66
N LEU A 582 21.20 -1.46 21.17
CA LEU A 582 19.79 -1.35 20.81
C LEU A 582 18.90 -0.94 21.98
N CYS A 583 19.21 -1.37 23.21
CA CYS A 583 18.46 -0.96 24.40
C CYS A 583 18.71 0.51 24.75
N ARG A 584 19.93 1.02 24.57
CA ARG A 584 20.34 2.36 25.03
C ARG A 584 20.14 3.46 23.99
N SER A 585 20.18 3.13 22.70
CA SER A 585 20.09 4.11 21.61
C SER A 585 18.79 3.95 20.83
N PRO A 586 17.80 4.84 21.01
CA PRO A 586 16.55 4.83 20.22
C PRO A 586 16.79 4.81 18.71
N ALA A 587 17.77 5.59 18.24
CA ALA A 587 18.14 5.64 16.82
C ALA A 587 18.64 4.30 16.26
N GLU A 588 19.24 3.45 17.09
CA GLU A 588 19.70 2.12 16.66
C GLU A 588 18.54 1.12 16.53
N ARG A 589 17.46 1.31 17.29
CA ARG A 589 16.25 0.48 17.29
C ARG A 589 15.08 1.08 16.52
N ASN A 590 15.37 1.96 15.54
CA ASN A 590 14.38 2.65 14.72
C ASN A 590 13.30 3.38 15.55
N ASN A 591 13.65 3.86 16.76
CA ASN A 591 12.77 4.48 17.75
C ASN A 591 11.57 3.61 18.17
N SER A 592 11.70 2.27 18.07
CA SER A 592 10.60 1.34 18.35
C SER A 592 10.69 0.74 19.75
N ASP A 593 9.69 0.98 20.57
CA ASP A 593 9.57 0.38 21.91
C ASP A 593 9.34 -1.13 21.86
N SER A 594 8.72 -1.61 20.79
CA SER A 594 8.52 -3.04 20.55
C SER A 594 9.86 -3.78 20.40
N VAL A 595 10.84 -3.16 19.73
CA VAL A 595 12.20 -3.66 19.58
C VAL A 595 12.95 -3.62 20.91
N LEU A 596 12.79 -2.55 21.70
CA LEU A 596 13.41 -2.43 23.03
C LEU A 596 12.99 -3.58 23.95
N VAL A 597 11.69 -3.87 24.04
CA VAL A 597 11.18 -4.97 24.87
C VAL A 597 11.74 -6.32 24.42
N ALA A 598 11.81 -6.55 23.10
CA ALA A 598 12.38 -7.78 22.55
C ALA A 598 13.88 -7.90 22.87
N CYS A 599 14.65 -6.82 22.74
CA CYS A 599 16.09 -6.81 23.04
C CYS A 599 16.36 -7.04 24.53
N LEU A 600 15.58 -6.41 25.42
CA LEU A 600 15.66 -6.61 26.87
C LEU A 600 15.33 -8.05 27.27
N ALA A 601 14.41 -8.71 26.57
CA ALA A 601 14.10 -10.12 26.80
C ALA A 601 15.23 -11.04 26.32
N ALA A 602 15.81 -10.77 25.14
CA ALA A 602 16.96 -11.49 24.61
C ALA A 602 18.19 -11.37 25.52
N LEU A 603 18.49 -10.16 25.97
CA LEU A 603 19.63 -9.89 26.86
C LEU A 603 19.49 -10.63 28.19
N ARG A 604 18.30 -10.63 28.81
CA ARG A 604 18.03 -11.40 30.02
C ARG A 604 18.20 -12.90 29.82
N ARG A 605 17.79 -13.43 28.66
CA ARG A 605 17.98 -14.85 28.35
C ARG A 605 19.45 -15.21 28.27
N LEU A 606 20.25 -14.45 27.52
CA LEU A 606 21.68 -14.69 27.37
C LEU A 606 22.42 -14.53 28.72
N ALA A 607 22.04 -13.55 29.53
CA ALA A 607 22.57 -13.34 30.87
C ALA A 607 22.37 -14.55 31.79
N ALA A 608 21.22 -15.23 31.68
CA ALA A 608 20.92 -16.41 32.49
C ALA A 608 21.82 -17.60 32.15
N GLY A 609 22.27 -17.72 30.89
CA GLY A 609 23.18 -18.79 30.44
C GLY A 609 24.65 -18.49 30.73
N CYS A 610 25.06 -17.22 30.73
CA CYS A 610 26.45 -16.79 30.91
C CYS A 610 26.51 -15.41 31.61
N PRO A 611 26.39 -15.35 32.94
CA PRO A 611 26.32 -14.08 33.68
C PRO A 611 27.60 -13.24 33.56
N ASP A 612 28.75 -13.87 33.34
CA ASP A 612 30.05 -13.19 33.23
C ASP A 612 30.24 -12.39 31.92
N SER A 613 29.32 -12.54 30.96
CA SER A 613 29.38 -11.87 29.67
C SER A 613 28.88 -10.41 29.68
N ILE A 614 28.31 -9.95 30.80
CA ILE A 614 27.70 -8.61 30.93
C ILE A 614 28.42 -7.83 32.03
N GLU A 615 28.76 -6.56 31.74
CA GLU A 615 29.35 -5.66 32.72
C GLU A 615 28.43 -5.44 33.93
N ALA A 616 29.02 -5.26 35.12
CA ALA A 616 28.26 -5.15 36.37
C ALA A 616 27.22 -4.00 36.36
N THR A 617 27.54 -2.89 35.69
CA THR A 617 26.66 -1.73 35.49
C THR A 617 25.43 -2.10 34.65
N ASP A 618 25.65 -2.73 33.51
CA ASP A 618 24.60 -3.14 32.57
C ASP A 618 23.73 -4.23 33.18
N HIS A 619 24.34 -5.15 33.93
CA HIS A 619 23.62 -6.16 34.69
C HIS A 619 22.69 -5.53 35.75
N GLN A 620 23.14 -4.50 36.45
CA GLN A 620 22.33 -3.79 37.46
C GLN A 620 21.17 -2.98 36.85
N GLN A 621 21.33 -2.41 35.66
CA GLN A 621 20.33 -1.54 35.03
C GLN A 621 19.36 -2.28 34.09
N LEU A 622 19.86 -3.26 33.32
CA LEU A 622 19.11 -3.88 32.23
C LEU A 622 18.60 -5.28 32.56
N ILE A 623 19.27 -6.02 33.45
CA ILE A 623 18.96 -7.43 33.75
C ILE A 623 18.23 -7.59 35.08
N LYS A 624 18.85 -7.13 36.17
CA LYS A 624 18.36 -7.31 37.54
C LYS A 624 16.98 -6.68 37.82
N PRO A 625 16.62 -5.49 37.29
CA PRO A 625 15.31 -4.90 37.52
C PRO A 625 14.21 -5.68 36.80
N ARG A 626 12.95 -5.45 37.17
CA ARG A 626 11.82 -6.00 36.41
C ARG A 626 11.88 -5.45 34.98
N LEU A 627 11.36 -6.23 34.03
CA LEU A 627 11.38 -5.85 32.61
C LEU A 627 10.82 -4.43 32.37
N VAL A 628 9.74 -4.08 33.07
CA VAL A 628 9.11 -2.75 33.02
C VAL A 628 10.05 -1.65 33.54
N ASP A 629 10.80 -1.91 34.60
CA ASP A 629 11.68 -0.91 35.20
C ASP A 629 12.87 -0.60 34.26
N SER A 630 13.47 -1.64 33.65
CA SER A 630 14.51 -1.45 32.62
C SER A 630 13.96 -0.82 31.34
N PHE A 631 12.72 -1.14 30.96
CA PHE A 631 12.05 -0.53 29.82
C PHE A 631 11.89 0.97 30.02
N LEU A 632 11.36 1.40 31.16
CA LEU A 632 11.18 2.83 31.48
C LEU A 632 12.52 3.58 31.51
N LEU A 633 13.57 2.97 32.07
CA LEU A 633 14.92 3.54 32.08
C LEU A 633 15.45 3.81 30.67
N CYS A 634 15.24 2.88 29.74
CA CYS A 634 15.73 2.99 28.36
C CYS A 634 14.81 3.81 27.43
N SER A 635 13.49 3.77 27.66
CA SER A 635 12.50 4.49 26.84
C SER A 635 12.58 6.01 27.10
N ASN A 636 12.80 6.41 28.35
CA ASN A 636 12.91 7.83 28.74
C ASN A 636 14.21 8.52 28.29
N MET A 637 15.13 7.83 27.60
CA MET A 637 16.37 8.43 27.12
C MET A 637 16.19 9.46 25.99
N GLU A 638 15.00 9.57 25.39
CA GLU A 638 14.64 10.68 24.49
C GLU A 638 14.21 11.94 25.24
N GLU A 639 13.80 11.84 26.51
CA GLU A 639 13.24 12.96 27.29
C GLU A 639 14.31 13.83 27.96
N SER A 640 15.61 13.56 27.76
CA SER A 640 16.66 14.49 28.19
C SER A 640 16.73 15.67 27.23
N PHE A 641 15.84 16.65 27.46
CA PHE A 641 15.84 17.95 26.79
C PHE A 641 17.24 18.59 26.82
N VAL A 642 17.85 18.70 25.64
CA VAL A 642 18.82 19.76 25.33
C VAL A 642 18.11 20.79 24.47
#